data_AF-A0A349M6H0-F1
#
_entry.id   AF-A0A349M6H0-F1
#
_cell.length_a   1.000
_cell.length_b   1.000
_cell.length_c   1.000
_cell.angle_alpha   90.00
_cell.angle_beta   90.00
_cell.angle_gamma   90.00
#
_symmetry.space_group_name_H-M   'P 1'
#
loop_
_entity.id
_entity.type
_entity.pdbx_description
1 polymer ?
#
loop_
_entity_poly.entity_id
_entity_poly.type
_entity_poly.pdbx_seq_one_letter_code
_entity_poly.pdbx_strand_id
1 'polypeptide(L)'
;PDAIYRQHQMDEPPPLRRKDNGASIQLQITRVVLKALEKDPKRRYTTVQEFARALEKALQPTPAPPQSTLSFSSSNQSPLVIASPENQAAPNDLTVASSSPFLPIPSTPPTLPVDALIQRQQEFLQNFQAIQGEHEQKKSELELEQQEKMATAIQQKESNLAAAEQETQDIHRSMDSLGLRLQANGWDGWLRNSTDLMLATHLLKAAESLPIAPSSSYAQKMAAYRSPINGLYHTISTFLNIYRRPLNLIYTCLGVAVLIVIVLALLLHFFVNLSGIFTAVIVVVMLTLIGLGAQLFLLDKAYVEIKEFERLAQNTYQQECTNIGYTYQQHENHLQRQHTESIAQLEQRLQQQLAGLHSAFAAYMRDLGYAGADWQAAFFWERWHPDLRASIPLMRIGSLFFNASLPIFPALVPCPRGCNIVFEAEGAAKEKVASAIQSLILRLLATQPSGKVQFAFVDPDKLGGTVNAFFNHQTDADTILGTARALIHTQDIKQHLRKLIDHIAHFKPADGLIETQYVLLVMDFPANFTQEAAEDLLRIARNGPLAGVSTIVVVDTSDPTRSLTKFDPHLQALEKGAILITWDETNQQFNWQDSPLQGGQLRLDEVPSIDAPPPQDLFKRILRELSREAQTSTSVASLFSSKEIQARTNRGKIWLGQSLTNKEPATLTFRRQSNKNLLLVGTDEAAAQDMLILSMLFQSVYYSPQQAQFYVVDLRVEDTFEENLTKKYEKNAFEVVTQLLPAYFSRPSVTLPTMRSDLPRLLTDMSNELADREDGKITIASPSCYLFIHGLQFAGKILQKGYANNDSAVFRDAAEKFSHILHNGSRMGIHTLIWSDEFSSLETSPGNDILRCFDYRVALHRSSKEDVTKLFEGLDTFPPGQQQASFFSRDKEKVEKFHPYNIPSQAWLETTMKRFQP
;
A
#
# COMPACT_ATOMS: atom_id res chain seq x y z
N PRO A 1 -4.91 36.38 -21.97
CA PRO A 1 -4.90 35.88 -23.38
C PRO A 1 -4.13 36.82 -24.33
N ASP A 2 -4.49 38.11 -24.38
CA ASP A 2 -3.87 39.09 -25.30
C ASP A 2 -2.41 39.41 -25.00
N ALA A 3 -2.01 39.40 -23.72
CA ALA A 3 -0.62 39.61 -23.31
C ALA A 3 0.30 38.47 -23.79
N ILE A 4 -0.16 37.22 -23.67
CA ILE A 4 0.57 36.02 -24.11
C ILE A 4 0.63 35.98 -25.65
N TYR A 5 -0.46 36.34 -26.32
CA TYR A 5 -0.50 36.42 -27.79
C TYR A 5 0.47 37.49 -28.33
N ARG A 6 0.50 38.69 -27.72
CA ARG A 6 1.50 39.72 -28.05
C ARG A 6 2.93 39.26 -27.79
N GLN A 7 3.18 38.62 -26.65
CA GLN A 7 4.50 38.09 -26.30
C GLN A 7 5.00 37.06 -27.33
N HIS A 8 4.12 36.19 -27.81
CA HIS A 8 4.50 35.19 -28.81
C HIS A 8 4.67 35.76 -30.23
N GLN A 9 3.96 36.83 -30.60
CA GLN A 9 4.10 37.45 -31.92
C GLN A 9 5.21 38.51 -32.02
N MET A 10 5.40 39.34 -30.99
CA MET A 10 6.19 40.58 -31.08
C MET A 10 7.48 40.53 -30.26
N ASP A 11 7.51 39.84 -29.13
CA ASP A 11 8.66 39.89 -28.22
C ASP A 11 9.74 38.88 -28.64
N GLU A 12 10.98 39.35 -28.79
CA GLU A 12 12.11 38.48 -29.07
C GLU A 12 12.30 37.43 -27.97
N PRO A 13 12.54 36.16 -28.34
CA PRO A 13 12.76 35.11 -27.35
C PRO A 13 14.00 35.46 -26.51
N PRO A 14 13.95 35.30 -25.17
CA PRO A 14 15.06 35.64 -24.31
C PRO A 14 16.31 34.81 -24.68
N PRO A 15 17.52 35.39 -24.59
CA PRO A 15 18.73 34.66 -24.91
C PRO A 15 18.88 33.46 -23.97
N LEU A 16 19.20 32.29 -24.54
CA LEU A 16 19.34 31.01 -23.82
C LEU A 16 20.42 31.02 -22.71
N ARG A 17 21.25 32.06 -22.66
CA ARG A 17 22.28 32.28 -21.65
C ARG A 17 21.78 32.88 -20.33
N ARG A 18 20.53 33.37 -20.24
CA ARG A 18 19.99 33.97 -19.01
C ARG A 18 19.59 32.98 -17.91
N LYS A 19 19.66 31.66 -18.15
CA LYS A 19 19.50 30.63 -17.12
C LYS A 19 20.90 30.11 -16.72
N ASP A 20 21.56 30.84 -15.83
CA ASP A 20 22.87 30.47 -15.29
C ASP A 20 22.77 29.24 -14.37
N ASN A 21 22.99 28.06 -14.95
CA ASN A 21 23.25 26.80 -14.24
C ASN A 21 24.67 26.27 -14.56
N GLY A 22 25.66 27.14 -14.79
CA GLY A 22 27.07 26.75 -14.94
C GLY A 22 27.45 25.95 -16.19
N ALA A 23 26.50 25.61 -17.08
CA ALA A 23 26.77 24.97 -18.36
C ALA A 23 26.96 26.00 -19.49
N SER A 24 28.18 26.12 -20.03
CA SER A 24 28.50 26.99 -21.17
C SER A 24 27.84 26.45 -22.45
N ILE A 25 26.61 26.87 -22.77
CA ILE A 25 25.96 26.54 -24.03
C ILE A 25 26.75 27.19 -25.18
N GLN A 26 27.27 26.36 -26.09
CA GLN A 26 28.05 26.81 -27.23
C GLN A 26 27.23 27.77 -28.12
N LEU A 27 27.89 28.83 -28.61
CA LEU A 27 27.25 29.89 -29.38
C LEU A 27 26.55 29.37 -30.65
N GLN A 28 27.03 28.27 -31.24
CA GLN A 28 26.43 27.67 -32.43
C GLN A 28 25.05 27.07 -32.13
N ILE A 29 24.90 26.38 -30.99
CA ILE A 29 23.61 25.81 -30.56
C ILE A 29 22.60 26.94 -30.31
N THR A 30 23.04 28.02 -29.66
CA THR A 30 22.18 29.20 -29.42
C THR A 30 21.67 29.80 -30.74
N ARG A 31 22.53 29.91 -31.77
CA ARG A 31 22.13 30.45 -33.07
C ARG A 31 21.12 29.56 -33.80
N VAL A 32 21.28 28.24 -33.74
CA VAL A 32 20.34 27.31 -34.37
C VAL A 32 18.96 27.42 -33.74
N VAL A 33 18.88 27.46 -32.41
CA VAL A 33 17.60 27.55 -31.69
C VAL A 33 16.93 28.91 -31.90
N LEU A 34 17.69 30.02 -31.86
CA LEU A 34 17.12 31.35 -32.10
C LEU A 34 16.57 31.48 -33.53
N LYS A 35 17.25 30.92 -34.54
CA LYS A 35 16.73 30.89 -35.92
C LYS A 35 15.43 30.08 -36.05
N ALA A 36 15.28 29.00 -35.27
CA ALA A 36 14.03 28.23 -35.24
C ALA A 36 12.87 29.02 -34.60
N LEU A 37 13.17 29.94 -33.68
CA LEU A 37 12.23 30.77 -32.93
C LEU A 37 12.00 32.17 -33.54
N GLU A 38 12.59 32.44 -34.70
CA GLU A 38 12.52 33.73 -35.39
C GLU A 38 11.07 34.15 -35.65
N LYS A 39 10.69 35.42 -35.49
CA LYS A 39 9.28 35.80 -35.62
C LYS A 39 8.79 35.81 -37.08
N ASP A 40 9.68 36.14 -38.02
CA ASP A 40 9.41 36.04 -39.45
C ASP A 40 9.49 34.57 -39.92
N PRO A 41 8.38 33.93 -40.34
CA PRO A 41 8.38 32.54 -40.77
C PRO A 41 9.32 32.28 -41.95
N LYS A 42 9.61 33.28 -42.80
CA LYS A 42 10.52 33.15 -43.95
C LYS A 42 11.99 33.02 -43.54
N ARG A 43 12.32 33.39 -42.30
CA ARG A 43 13.68 33.33 -41.74
C ARG A 43 13.92 32.09 -40.88
N ARG A 44 12.87 31.30 -40.57
CA ARG A 44 12.97 30.00 -39.90
C ARG A 44 13.52 28.92 -40.83
N TYR A 45 13.82 27.76 -40.26
CA TYR A 45 14.03 26.56 -41.05
C TYR A 45 12.74 26.18 -41.78
N THR A 46 12.87 25.80 -43.05
CA THR A 46 11.70 25.52 -43.90
C THR A 46 11.04 24.20 -43.55
N THR A 47 11.81 23.27 -42.98
CA THR A 47 11.32 21.96 -42.53
C THR A 47 11.93 21.58 -41.18
N VAL A 48 11.22 20.73 -40.43
CA VAL A 48 11.71 20.19 -39.15
C VAL A 48 13.01 19.39 -39.33
N GLN A 49 13.17 18.73 -40.46
CA GLN A 49 14.36 17.94 -40.80
C GLN A 49 15.60 18.80 -41.03
N GLU A 50 15.42 20.01 -41.61
CA GLU A 50 16.48 20.99 -41.80
C GLU A 50 16.95 21.58 -40.46
N PHE A 51 16.00 21.83 -39.54
CA PHE A 51 16.31 22.22 -38.16
C PHE A 51 17.09 21.14 -37.42
N ALA A 52 16.63 19.88 -37.47
CA ALA A 52 17.29 18.75 -36.81
C ALA A 52 18.74 18.59 -37.29
N ARG A 53 18.97 18.64 -38.62
CA ARG A 53 20.30 18.55 -39.21
C ARG A 53 21.21 19.73 -38.80
N ALA A 54 20.66 20.94 -38.70
CA ALA A 54 21.40 22.10 -38.22
C ALA A 54 21.79 21.98 -36.73
N LEU A 55 20.92 21.40 -35.91
CA LEU A 55 21.17 21.18 -34.49
C LEU A 55 22.20 20.08 -34.25
N GLU A 56 22.12 18.96 -34.96
CA GLU A 56 23.13 17.90 -34.93
C GLU A 56 24.51 18.43 -35.32
N LYS A 57 24.60 19.27 -36.35
CA LYS A 57 25.86 19.90 -36.76
C LYS A 57 26.42 20.84 -35.70
N ALA A 58 25.56 21.56 -34.98
CA ALA A 58 25.97 22.46 -33.90
C ALA A 58 26.38 21.72 -32.60
N LEU A 59 26.02 20.44 -32.46
CA LEU A 59 26.41 19.57 -31.35
C LEU A 59 27.76 18.87 -31.60
N GLN A 60 28.28 18.89 -32.83
CA GLN A 60 29.58 18.29 -33.13
C GLN A 60 30.73 19.19 -32.65
N PRO A 61 31.76 18.63 -31.97
CA PRO A 61 32.94 19.39 -31.56
C PRO A 61 33.71 19.88 -32.78
N THR A 62 34.06 21.18 -32.79
CA THR A 62 34.86 21.76 -33.88
C THR A 62 36.29 21.19 -33.85
N PRO A 63 36.87 20.74 -34.98
CA PRO A 63 38.27 20.33 -35.02
C PRO A 63 39.18 21.53 -34.73
N ALA A 64 40.18 21.35 -33.88
CA ALA A 64 41.20 22.38 -33.62
C ALA A 64 42.01 22.70 -34.89
N PRO A 65 42.41 23.97 -35.11
CA PRO A 65 43.30 24.31 -36.22
C PRO A 65 44.71 23.71 -36.01
N PRO A 66 45.47 23.45 -37.08
CA PRO A 66 46.77 22.80 -36.98
C PRO A 66 47.77 23.70 -36.25
N GLN A 67 48.46 23.12 -35.26
CA GLN A 67 49.50 23.81 -34.49
C GLN A 67 50.73 24.06 -35.37
N SER A 68 51.09 25.32 -35.51
CA SER A 68 52.36 25.76 -36.10
C SER A 68 53.52 25.30 -35.23
N THR A 69 54.33 24.41 -35.78
CA THR A 69 55.67 24.06 -35.30
C THR A 69 56.61 25.26 -35.39
N LEU A 70 57.20 25.68 -34.27
CA LEU A 70 58.55 26.25 -34.25
C LEU A 70 59.28 25.78 -32.98
N SER A 71 60.35 25.06 -33.26
CA SER A 71 61.32 24.37 -32.43
C SER A 71 62.30 25.33 -31.74
N PHE A 72 62.94 24.90 -30.64
CA PHE A 72 64.41 24.89 -30.55
C PHE A 72 64.94 23.86 -29.51
N SER A 73 65.71 22.95 -30.09
CA SER A 73 66.78 22.03 -29.64
C SER A 73 67.19 21.85 -28.17
N SER A 74 67.37 20.58 -27.87
CA SER A 74 68.16 19.91 -26.84
C SER A 74 69.67 20.15 -26.90
N SER A 75 70.32 20.09 -25.73
CA SER A 75 71.62 19.44 -25.48
C SER A 75 71.93 19.55 -23.98
N ASN A 76 72.62 18.67 -23.26
CA ASN A 76 72.91 17.25 -23.34
C ASN A 76 73.47 16.89 -21.93
N GLN A 77 73.38 15.62 -21.52
CA GLN A 77 74.20 14.97 -20.47
C GLN A 77 73.83 15.13 -18.97
N SER A 78 73.43 14.00 -18.38
CA SER A 78 73.76 13.58 -17.00
C SER A 78 75.18 12.95 -16.97
N PRO A 79 75.74 12.47 -15.83
CA PRO A 79 75.35 12.61 -14.41
C PRO A 79 76.54 12.95 -13.47
N LEU A 80 76.30 13.29 -12.20
CA LEU A 80 77.27 12.98 -11.14
C LEU A 80 76.61 12.77 -9.77
N VAL A 81 76.89 11.59 -9.23
CA VAL A 81 76.64 11.08 -7.88
C VAL A 81 77.52 11.81 -6.87
N ILE A 82 77.02 12.11 -5.66
CA ILE A 82 77.77 12.04 -4.39
C ILE A 82 76.76 11.70 -3.26
N ALA A 83 77.13 10.71 -2.48
CA ALA A 83 76.41 10.10 -1.36
C ALA A 83 76.44 10.94 -0.07
N SER A 84 75.49 10.66 0.84
CA SER A 84 75.58 11.00 2.26
C SER A 84 75.63 9.71 3.08
N PRO A 85 76.48 9.60 4.12
CA PRO A 85 76.73 8.35 4.83
C PRO A 85 75.75 8.09 5.98
N GLU A 86 75.59 6.81 6.28
CA GLU A 86 74.85 6.24 7.41
C GLU A 86 75.56 6.42 8.77
N ASN A 87 74.71 6.33 9.81
CA ASN A 87 74.89 5.61 11.08
C ASN A 87 75.45 6.32 12.33
N GLN A 88 74.61 6.48 13.37
CA GLN A 88 74.58 5.60 14.57
C GLN A 88 73.56 6.03 15.68
N ALA A 89 72.74 5.04 16.12
CA ALA A 89 72.10 4.75 17.43
C ALA A 89 71.30 5.83 18.22
N ALA A 90 69.95 5.79 18.34
CA ALA A 90 69.02 4.91 19.15
C ALA A 90 68.83 5.36 20.64
N PRO A 91 67.71 5.08 21.38
CA PRO A 91 66.45 4.34 21.07
C PRO A 91 65.10 4.94 21.61
N ASN A 92 63.97 4.35 21.17
CA ASN A 92 62.61 4.30 21.78
C ASN A 92 61.79 5.62 21.92
N ASP A 93 60.48 5.71 21.72
CA ASP A 93 59.39 4.74 21.56
C ASP A 93 58.13 5.49 21.07
N LEU A 94 57.13 4.74 20.58
CA LEU A 94 55.77 5.14 20.15
C LEU A 94 55.60 5.61 18.69
N THR A 95 55.84 4.68 17.77
CA THR A 95 55.08 4.62 16.50
C THR A 95 53.58 4.51 16.79
N VAL A 96 52.83 5.56 16.44
CA VAL A 96 51.38 5.48 16.20
C VAL A 96 51.18 4.57 14.99
N ALA A 97 50.74 3.33 15.25
CA ALA A 97 50.23 2.44 14.23
C ALA A 97 48.92 3.02 13.67
N SER A 98 49.00 3.77 12.57
CA SER A 98 47.84 4.12 11.75
C SER A 98 47.60 3.02 10.71
N SER A 99 47.03 1.91 11.16
CA SER A 99 46.35 0.95 10.29
C SER A 99 45.22 0.32 11.10
N SER A 100 44.02 0.90 10.98
CA SER A 100 42.81 0.27 11.51
C SER A 100 42.70 -1.15 10.93
N PRO A 101 42.44 -2.19 11.74
CA PRO A 101 42.19 -3.52 11.21
C PRO A 101 40.85 -3.50 10.45
N PHE A 102 40.85 -3.93 9.18
CA PHE A 102 39.64 -4.10 8.39
C PHE A 102 38.64 -4.98 9.14
N LEU A 103 37.36 -4.56 9.21
CA LEU A 103 36.27 -5.38 9.74
C LEU A 103 36.24 -6.74 9.02
N PRO A 104 36.35 -7.88 9.73
CA PRO A 104 36.26 -9.18 9.10
C PRO A 104 34.85 -9.39 8.51
N ILE A 105 34.77 -10.15 7.43
CA ILE A 105 33.51 -10.62 6.86
C ILE A 105 33.08 -11.83 7.70
N PRO A 106 32.01 -11.77 8.52
CA PRO A 106 31.56 -12.90 9.32
C PRO A 106 31.17 -14.06 8.41
N SER A 107 31.46 -15.30 8.79
CA SER A 107 31.10 -16.50 8.00
C SER A 107 29.60 -16.77 7.96
N THR A 108 28.86 -16.32 8.98
CA THR A 108 27.41 -16.43 9.11
C THR A 108 26.78 -15.04 9.23
N PRO A 109 25.69 -14.75 8.50
CA PRO A 109 24.96 -13.50 8.66
C PRO A 109 24.42 -13.35 10.09
N PRO A 110 24.27 -12.13 10.61
CA PRO A 110 23.60 -11.91 11.89
C PRO A 110 22.13 -12.32 11.79
N THR A 111 21.68 -13.21 12.68
CA THR A 111 20.25 -13.50 12.87
C THR A 111 19.60 -12.34 13.61
N LEU A 112 18.85 -11.52 12.89
CA LEU A 112 17.97 -10.52 13.49
C LEU A 112 16.74 -11.20 14.10
N PRO A 113 16.18 -10.66 15.21
CA PRO A 113 14.90 -11.15 15.72
C PRO A 113 13.82 -10.98 14.65
N VAL A 114 13.04 -12.03 14.39
CA VAL A 114 11.87 -11.92 13.50
C VAL A 114 10.83 -11.04 14.19
N ASP A 115 10.44 -9.93 13.55
CA ASP A 115 9.43 -9.04 14.09
C ASP A 115 8.08 -9.75 14.26
N ALA A 116 7.41 -9.51 15.39
CA ALA A 116 6.13 -10.13 15.73
C ALA A 116 5.03 -9.89 14.67
N LEU A 117 5.10 -8.79 13.94
CA LEU A 117 4.16 -8.46 12.85
C LEU A 117 4.40 -9.28 11.57
N ILE A 118 5.64 -9.67 11.27
CA ILE A 118 5.92 -10.63 10.18
C ILE A 118 5.43 -12.01 10.58
N GLN A 119 5.70 -12.43 11.82
CA GLN A 119 5.22 -13.71 12.34
C GLN A 119 3.69 -13.79 12.29
N ARG A 120 3.00 -12.72 12.70
CA ARG A 120 1.53 -12.64 12.64
C ARG A 120 0.99 -12.75 11.22
N GLN A 121 1.67 -12.19 10.21
CA GLN A 121 1.30 -12.37 8.79
C GLN A 121 1.40 -13.84 8.35
N GLN A 122 2.47 -14.53 8.76
CA GLN A 122 2.65 -15.95 8.46
C GLN A 122 1.56 -16.80 9.11
N GLU A 123 1.25 -16.53 10.38
CA GLU A 123 0.15 -17.20 11.10
C GLU A 123 -1.19 -17.00 10.39
N PHE A 124 -1.48 -15.79 9.87
CA PHE A 124 -2.69 -15.55 9.08
C PHE A 124 -2.74 -16.40 7.80
N LEU A 125 -1.64 -16.46 7.06
CA LEU A 125 -1.58 -17.21 5.80
C LEU A 125 -1.67 -18.71 6.02
N GLN A 126 -0.97 -19.24 7.03
CA GLN A 126 -1.06 -20.64 7.42
C GLN A 126 -2.48 -21.01 7.87
N ASN A 127 -3.12 -20.17 8.71
CA ASN A 127 -4.48 -20.40 9.17
C ASN A 127 -5.49 -20.39 8.00
N PHE A 128 -5.34 -19.47 7.06
CA PHE A 128 -6.23 -19.41 5.89
C PHE A 128 -6.05 -20.61 4.97
N GLN A 129 -4.80 -20.98 4.67
CA GLN A 129 -4.50 -22.16 3.86
C GLN A 129 -5.03 -23.44 4.52
N ALA A 130 -4.90 -23.58 5.84
CA ALA A 130 -5.46 -24.70 6.58
C ALA A 130 -6.99 -24.76 6.49
N ILE A 131 -7.68 -23.61 6.65
CA ILE A 131 -9.15 -23.54 6.53
C ILE A 131 -9.62 -23.88 5.11
N GLN A 132 -8.94 -23.37 4.08
CA GLN A 132 -9.25 -23.69 2.69
C GLN A 132 -9.02 -25.17 2.39
N GLY A 133 -7.87 -25.72 2.80
CA GLY A 133 -7.55 -27.12 2.60
C GLY A 133 -8.54 -28.06 3.30
N GLU A 134 -8.93 -27.75 4.55
CA GLU A 134 -9.96 -28.50 5.28
C GLU A 134 -11.32 -28.43 4.56
N HIS A 135 -11.68 -27.26 4.02
CA HIS A 135 -12.93 -27.07 3.29
C HIS A 135 -12.95 -27.85 1.96
N GLU A 136 -11.88 -27.75 1.15
CA GLU A 136 -11.76 -28.50 -0.10
C GLU A 136 -11.79 -30.01 0.14
N GLN A 137 -11.05 -30.49 1.14
CA GLN A 137 -11.06 -31.91 1.50
C GLN A 137 -12.47 -32.38 1.89
N LYS A 138 -13.15 -31.67 2.81
CA LYS A 138 -14.51 -32.04 3.23
C LYS A 138 -15.53 -31.96 2.11
N LYS A 139 -15.38 -30.99 1.20
CA LYS A 139 -16.24 -30.89 0.02
C LYS A 139 -16.07 -32.13 -0.87
N SER A 140 -14.84 -32.54 -1.15
CA SER A 140 -14.56 -33.76 -1.91
C SER A 140 -15.06 -35.03 -1.21
N GLU A 141 -14.94 -35.11 0.12
CA GLU A 141 -15.49 -36.23 0.90
C GLU A 141 -17.03 -36.32 0.77
N LEU A 142 -17.74 -35.19 0.88
CA LEU A 142 -19.20 -35.14 0.70
C LEU A 142 -19.63 -35.49 -0.73
N GLU A 143 -18.88 -35.05 -1.75
CA GLU A 143 -19.14 -35.39 -3.14
C GLU A 143 -18.97 -36.90 -3.39
N LEU A 144 -17.95 -37.52 -2.80
CA LEU A 144 -17.73 -38.97 -2.89
C LEU A 144 -18.86 -39.73 -2.18
N GLU A 145 -19.23 -39.32 -0.96
CA GLU A 145 -20.32 -39.93 -0.20
C GLU A 145 -21.66 -39.84 -0.95
N GLN A 146 -21.92 -38.74 -1.65
CA GLN A 146 -23.11 -38.57 -2.50
C GLN A 146 -23.10 -39.57 -3.66
N GLN A 147 -21.95 -39.73 -4.34
CA GLN A 147 -21.83 -40.69 -5.44
C GLN A 147 -22.06 -42.12 -4.99
N GLU A 148 -21.52 -42.53 -3.85
CA GLU A 148 -21.72 -43.87 -3.28
C GLU A 148 -23.19 -44.11 -2.90
N LYS A 149 -23.84 -43.14 -2.23
CA LYS A 149 -25.27 -43.22 -1.88
C LYS A 149 -26.16 -43.30 -3.11
N MET A 150 -25.87 -42.52 -4.15
CA MET A 150 -26.62 -42.57 -5.42
C MET A 150 -26.41 -43.90 -6.15
N ALA A 151 -25.18 -44.41 -6.21
CA ALA A 151 -24.89 -45.71 -6.83
C ALA A 151 -25.66 -46.84 -6.12
N THR A 152 -25.68 -46.82 -4.77
CA THR A 152 -26.42 -47.80 -3.97
C THR A 152 -27.93 -47.70 -4.21
N ALA A 153 -28.47 -46.47 -4.32
CA ALA A 153 -29.88 -46.24 -4.62
C ALA A 153 -30.27 -46.74 -6.03
N ILE A 154 -29.42 -46.52 -7.03
CA ILE A 154 -29.60 -47.02 -8.39
C ILE A 154 -29.59 -48.55 -8.38
N GLN A 155 -28.61 -49.17 -7.72
CA GLN A 155 -28.51 -50.62 -7.60
C GLN A 155 -29.76 -51.21 -6.91
N GLN A 156 -30.26 -50.57 -5.85
CA GLN A 156 -31.48 -51.01 -5.17
C GLN A 156 -32.71 -50.90 -6.10
N LYS A 157 -32.82 -49.83 -6.88
CA LYS A 157 -33.89 -49.67 -7.87
C LYS A 157 -33.84 -50.78 -8.92
N GLU A 158 -32.67 -51.04 -9.49
CA GLU A 158 -32.48 -52.12 -10.48
C GLU A 158 -32.81 -53.48 -9.88
N SER A 159 -32.37 -53.75 -8.66
CA SER A 159 -32.71 -54.99 -7.94
C SER A 159 -34.22 -55.14 -7.72
N ASN A 160 -34.92 -54.05 -7.34
CA ASN A 160 -36.37 -54.07 -7.12
C ASN A 160 -37.14 -54.27 -8.45
N LEU A 161 -36.69 -53.64 -9.54
CA LEU A 161 -37.26 -53.84 -10.87
C LEU A 161 -37.04 -55.27 -11.39
N ALA A 162 -35.82 -55.80 -11.22
CA ALA A 162 -35.50 -57.18 -11.59
C ALA A 162 -36.34 -58.19 -10.79
N ALA A 163 -36.53 -57.97 -9.49
CA ALA A 163 -37.41 -58.80 -8.67
C ALA A 163 -38.87 -58.75 -9.15
N ALA A 164 -39.37 -57.57 -9.52
CA ALA A 164 -40.72 -57.43 -10.08
C ALA A 164 -40.87 -58.14 -11.44
N GLU A 165 -39.86 -58.03 -12.29
CA GLU A 165 -39.84 -58.70 -13.60
C GLU A 165 -39.79 -60.22 -13.46
N GLN A 166 -39.00 -60.74 -12.51
CA GLN A 166 -38.92 -62.16 -12.22
C GLN A 166 -40.28 -62.78 -11.85
N GLU A 167 -41.10 -62.07 -11.06
CA GLU A 167 -42.45 -62.53 -10.70
C GLU A 167 -43.42 -62.58 -11.89
N THR A 168 -43.23 -61.72 -12.89
CA THR A 168 -44.08 -61.67 -14.10
C THR A 168 -43.59 -62.64 -15.18
N GLN A 169 -42.30 -63.01 -15.16
CA GLN A 169 -41.65 -63.78 -16.22
C GLN A 169 -42.32 -65.13 -16.50
N ASP A 170 -42.81 -65.82 -15.48
CA ASP A 170 -43.48 -67.11 -15.64
C ASP A 170 -44.82 -67.01 -16.38
N ILE A 171 -45.54 -65.90 -16.17
CA ILE A 171 -46.79 -65.59 -16.90
C ILE A 171 -46.46 -65.31 -18.36
N HIS A 172 -45.46 -64.45 -18.64
CA HIS A 172 -45.02 -64.16 -20.01
C HIS A 172 -44.56 -65.42 -20.74
N ARG A 173 -43.69 -66.26 -20.13
CA ARG A 173 -43.25 -67.53 -20.75
C ARG A 173 -44.42 -68.44 -21.11
N SER A 174 -45.42 -68.53 -20.23
CA SER A 174 -46.62 -69.34 -20.48
C SER A 174 -47.43 -68.79 -21.65
N MET A 175 -47.63 -67.47 -21.71
CA MET A 175 -48.36 -66.79 -22.78
C MET A 175 -47.63 -66.84 -24.13
N ASP A 176 -46.31 -66.65 -24.15
CA ASP A 176 -45.49 -66.74 -25.36
C ASP A 176 -45.54 -68.17 -25.94
N SER A 177 -45.41 -69.18 -25.08
CA SER A 177 -45.49 -70.57 -25.50
C SER A 177 -46.88 -70.94 -26.06
N LEU A 178 -47.95 -70.36 -25.51
CA LEU A 178 -49.31 -70.51 -26.01
C LEU A 178 -49.47 -69.84 -27.38
N GLY A 179 -48.98 -68.60 -27.52
CA GLY A 179 -49.01 -67.86 -28.79
C GLY A 179 -48.29 -68.59 -29.92
N LEU A 180 -47.08 -69.09 -29.67
CA LEU A 180 -46.32 -69.89 -30.62
C LEU A 180 -47.06 -71.18 -31.02
N ARG A 181 -47.71 -71.87 -30.06
CA ARG A 181 -48.50 -73.09 -30.34
C ARG A 181 -49.74 -72.80 -31.17
N LEU A 182 -50.41 -71.68 -30.94
CA LEU A 182 -51.58 -71.26 -31.70
C LEU A 182 -51.20 -70.91 -33.15
N GLN A 183 -50.10 -70.18 -33.32
CA GLN A 183 -49.60 -69.78 -34.64
C GLN A 183 -49.07 -70.97 -35.45
N ALA A 184 -48.27 -71.84 -34.84
CA ALA A 184 -47.69 -73.01 -35.52
C ALA A 184 -48.73 -74.02 -36.01
N ASN A 185 -49.91 -74.04 -35.38
CA ASN A 185 -50.99 -74.98 -35.70
C ASN A 185 -52.17 -74.36 -36.47
N GLY A 186 -52.11 -73.06 -36.82
CA GLY A 186 -53.10 -72.37 -37.64
C GLY A 186 -54.43 -72.07 -36.95
N TRP A 187 -54.44 -72.00 -35.61
CA TRP A 187 -55.63 -71.70 -34.80
C TRP A 187 -55.86 -70.19 -34.59
N ASP A 188 -54.84 -69.37 -34.82
CA ASP A 188 -54.86 -67.93 -34.56
C ASP A 188 -55.91 -67.16 -35.37
N GLY A 189 -56.12 -67.54 -36.64
CA GLY A 189 -57.16 -66.95 -37.49
C GLY A 189 -58.59 -67.37 -37.13
N TRP A 190 -58.75 -68.59 -36.59
CA TRP A 190 -60.06 -69.09 -36.15
C TRP A 190 -60.53 -68.42 -34.86
N LEU A 191 -59.61 -68.21 -33.91
CA LEU A 191 -59.88 -67.49 -32.66
C LEU A 191 -60.17 -66.00 -32.90
N ARG A 192 -59.46 -65.34 -33.83
CA ARG A 192 -59.72 -63.93 -34.18
C ARG A 192 -61.15 -63.70 -34.71
N ASN A 193 -61.66 -64.62 -35.52
CA ASN A 193 -63.00 -64.51 -36.10
C ASN A 193 -64.12 -64.90 -35.12
N SER A 194 -63.83 -65.71 -34.09
CA SER A 194 -64.81 -66.06 -33.05
C SER A 194 -64.96 -64.98 -31.99
N THR A 195 -63.87 -64.28 -31.64
CA THR A 195 -63.86 -63.26 -30.58
C THR A 195 -64.74 -62.03 -30.89
N ASP A 196 -64.84 -61.62 -32.16
CA ASP A 196 -65.62 -60.42 -32.57
C ASP A 196 -67.14 -60.60 -32.41
N LEU A 197 -67.63 -61.83 -32.28
CA LEU A 197 -69.07 -62.13 -32.25
C LEU A 197 -69.66 -62.15 -30.82
N MET A 198 -68.84 -62.16 -29.76
CA MET A 198 -69.24 -62.80 -28.50
C MET A 198 -69.10 -62.00 -27.18
N LEU A 199 -68.63 -60.74 -27.10
CA LEU A 199 -68.28 -60.24 -25.75
C LEU A 199 -68.53 -58.78 -25.33
N ALA A 200 -69.28 -58.66 -24.21
CA ALA A 200 -69.15 -57.60 -23.19
C ALA A 200 -69.56 -58.04 -21.75
N THR A 201 -70.41 -59.06 -21.55
CA THR A 201 -71.07 -59.31 -20.23
C THR A 201 -70.39 -60.31 -19.29
N HIS A 202 -69.57 -61.25 -19.76
CA HIS A 202 -68.94 -62.28 -18.90
C HIS A 202 -67.60 -61.87 -18.25
N LEU A 203 -66.92 -60.84 -18.78
CA LEU A 203 -65.57 -60.44 -18.33
C LEU A 203 -65.55 -59.80 -16.94
N LEU A 204 -66.58 -59.03 -16.59
CA LEU A 204 -66.68 -58.34 -15.30
C LEU A 204 -66.79 -59.31 -14.12
N LYS A 205 -67.43 -60.47 -14.31
CA LYS A 205 -67.73 -61.42 -13.23
C LYS A 205 -66.52 -62.27 -12.81
N ALA A 206 -65.60 -62.54 -13.73
CA ALA A 206 -64.37 -63.29 -13.45
C ALA A 206 -63.36 -62.44 -12.64
N ALA A 207 -63.22 -61.16 -12.98
CA ALA A 207 -62.35 -60.21 -12.27
C ALA A 207 -62.80 -59.94 -10.82
N GLU A 208 -64.12 -59.88 -10.56
CA GLU A 208 -64.71 -59.67 -9.22
C GLU A 208 -64.52 -60.86 -8.26
N SER A 209 -64.19 -62.05 -8.77
CA SER A 209 -64.11 -63.28 -7.98
C SER A 209 -62.72 -63.64 -7.44
N LEU A 210 -61.70 -62.84 -7.75
CA LEU A 210 -60.34 -63.05 -7.26
C LEU A 210 -60.23 -62.58 -5.79
N PRO A 211 -59.67 -63.40 -4.87
CA PRO A 211 -59.48 -63.04 -3.47
C PRO A 211 -58.26 -62.13 -3.31
N ILE A 212 -58.26 -60.96 -3.96
CA ILE A 212 -57.18 -59.99 -3.87
C ILE A 212 -57.59 -58.90 -2.88
N ALA A 213 -57.08 -58.99 -1.66
CA ALA A 213 -57.23 -57.90 -0.69
C ALA A 213 -56.46 -56.66 -1.17
N PRO A 214 -56.97 -55.43 -0.98
CA PRO A 214 -56.31 -54.21 -1.45
C PRO A 214 -54.90 -54.01 -0.85
N SER A 215 -54.61 -54.60 0.32
CA SER A 215 -53.32 -54.57 1.02
C SER A 215 -52.35 -55.71 0.66
N SER A 216 -52.68 -56.57 -0.31
CA SER A 216 -51.81 -57.69 -0.70
C SER A 216 -50.51 -57.21 -1.35
N SER A 217 -49.40 -57.92 -1.07
CA SER A 217 -48.10 -57.61 -1.67
C SER A 217 -48.09 -57.91 -3.16
N TYR A 218 -47.19 -57.28 -3.91
CA TYR A 218 -47.06 -57.49 -5.35
C TYR A 218 -46.89 -58.98 -5.72
N ALA A 219 -46.02 -59.70 -5.01
CA ALA A 219 -45.83 -61.15 -5.21
C ALA A 219 -47.12 -61.96 -4.94
N GLN A 220 -47.92 -61.57 -3.94
CA GLN A 220 -49.20 -62.24 -3.65
C GLN A 220 -50.24 -61.98 -4.75
N LYS A 221 -50.28 -60.75 -5.29
CA LYS A 221 -51.14 -60.41 -6.43
C LYS A 221 -50.76 -61.21 -7.68
N MET A 222 -49.46 -61.30 -7.98
CA MET A 222 -48.97 -62.09 -9.11
C MET A 222 -49.21 -63.59 -8.95
N ALA A 223 -49.04 -64.14 -7.75
CA ALA A 223 -49.38 -65.52 -7.46
C ALA A 223 -50.88 -65.81 -7.67
N ALA A 224 -51.76 -64.86 -7.32
CA ALA A 224 -53.20 -64.98 -7.52
C ALA A 224 -53.60 -64.99 -9.02
N TYR A 225 -52.87 -64.28 -9.89
CA TYR A 225 -53.08 -64.36 -11.35
C TYR A 225 -52.49 -65.63 -11.97
N ARG A 226 -51.36 -66.12 -11.44
CA ARG A 226 -50.65 -67.29 -11.97
C ARG A 226 -51.48 -68.57 -11.91
N SER A 227 -52.23 -68.81 -10.83
CA SER A 227 -53.02 -70.04 -10.66
C SER A 227 -54.13 -70.19 -11.73
N PRO A 228 -55.02 -69.20 -11.96
CA PRO A 228 -56.00 -69.23 -13.05
C PRO A 228 -55.37 -69.35 -14.43
N ILE A 229 -54.29 -68.60 -14.70
CA ILE A 229 -53.59 -68.63 -15.98
C ILE A 229 -53.05 -70.03 -16.28
N ASN A 230 -52.43 -70.70 -15.30
CA ASN A 230 -51.95 -72.07 -15.46
C ASN A 230 -53.09 -73.06 -15.72
N GLY A 231 -54.21 -72.94 -15.00
CA GLY A 231 -55.39 -73.78 -15.21
C GLY A 231 -56.01 -73.62 -16.60
N LEU A 232 -56.15 -72.37 -17.06
CA LEU A 232 -56.62 -72.05 -18.41
C LEU A 232 -55.63 -72.51 -19.48
N TYR A 233 -54.33 -72.28 -19.28
CA TYR A 233 -53.27 -72.77 -20.17
C TYR A 233 -53.31 -74.30 -20.31
N HIS A 234 -53.49 -75.05 -19.23
CA HIS A 234 -53.65 -76.50 -19.28
C HIS A 234 -54.91 -76.93 -20.03
N THR A 235 -56.02 -76.22 -19.85
CA THR A 235 -57.28 -76.49 -20.55
C THR A 235 -57.13 -76.27 -22.06
N ILE A 236 -56.57 -75.13 -22.46
CA ILE A 236 -56.34 -74.77 -23.86
C ILE A 236 -55.31 -75.72 -24.50
N SER A 237 -54.21 -76.02 -23.80
CA SER A 237 -53.19 -76.93 -24.33
C SER A 237 -53.69 -78.37 -24.47
N THR A 238 -54.54 -78.85 -23.56
CA THR A 238 -55.20 -80.15 -23.69
C THR A 238 -56.13 -80.17 -24.90
N PHE A 239 -56.89 -79.10 -25.11
CA PHE A 239 -57.72 -78.93 -26.32
C PHE A 239 -56.88 -78.94 -27.60
N LEU A 240 -55.78 -78.17 -27.65
CA LEU A 240 -54.88 -78.11 -28.81
C LEU A 240 -54.15 -79.44 -29.06
N ASN A 241 -53.92 -80.26 -28.03
CA ASN A 241 -53.36 -81.60 -28.18
C ASN A 241 -54.37 -82.59 -28.79
N ILE A 242 -55.63 -82.51 -28.36
CA ILE A 242 -56.71 -83.34 -28.93
C ILE A 242 -57.02 -82.90 -30.37
N TYR A 243 -57.04 -81.58 -30.62
CA TYR A 243 -57.34 -80.97 -31.91
C TYR A 243 -56.14 -80.19 -32.45
N ARG A 244 -55.13 -80.93 -32.95
CA ARG A 244 -53.87 -80.33 -33.43
C ARG A 244 -54.04 -79.31 -34.57
N ARG A 245 -55.07 -79.44 -35.40
CA ARG A 245 -55.46 -78.47 -36.45
C ARG A 245 -56.97 -78.21 -36.39
N PRO A 246 -57.46 -77.03 -36.82
CA PRO A 246 -58.89 -76.70 -36.80
C PRO A 246 -59.75 -77.70 -37.59
N LEU A 247 -59.19 -78.26 -38.67
CA LEU A 247 -59.85 -79.32 -39.44
C LEU A 247 -60.15 -80.58 -38.62
N ASN A 248 -59.30 -80.93 -37.64
CA ASN A 248 -59.52 -82.13 -36.81
C ASN A 248 -60.79 -81.99 -35.98
N LEU A 249 -61.07 -80.80 -35.45
CA LEU A 249 -62.29 -80.52 -34.70
C LEU A 249 -63.54 -80.69 -35.58
N ILE A 250 -63.48 -80.19 -36.83
CA ILE A 250 -64.56 -80.33 -37.81
C ILE A 250 -64.84 -81.82 -38.07
N TYR A 251 -63.80 -82.62 -38.31
CA TYR A 251 -63.95 -84.05 -38.56
C TYR A 251 -64.51 -84.81 -37.35
N THR A 252 -64.09 -84.46 -36.13
CA THR A 252 -64.65 -85.10 -34.92
C THR A 252 -66.11 -84.73 -34.68
N CYS A 253 -66.50 -83.46 -34.86
CA CYS A 253 -67.90 -83.05 -34.74
C CYS A 253 -68.77 -83.69 -35.82
N LEU A 254 -68.27 -83.81 -37.05
CA LEU A 254 -68.92 -84.54 -38.15
C LEU A 254 -69.11 -86.01 -37.83
N GLY A 255 -68.08 -86.69 -37.31
CA GLY A 255 -68.18 -88.09 -36.89
C GLY A 255 -69.23 -88.32 -35.79
N VAL A 256 -69.26 -87.45 -34.77
CA VAL A 256 -70.25 -87.55 -33.66
C VAL A 256 -71.67 -87.23 -34.15
N ALA A 257 -71.86 -86.21 -34.98
CA ALA A 257 -73.18 -85.86 -35.52
C ALA A 257 -73.74 -86.98 -36.41
N VAL A 258 -72.90 -87.60 -37.25
CA VAL A 258 -73.27 -88.77 -38.05
C VAL A 258 -73.66 -89.94 -37.14
N LEU A 259 -72.90 -90.22 -36.08
CA LEU A 259 -73.22 -91.28 -35.12
C LEU A 259 -74.57 -91.03 -34.41
N ILE A 260 -74.82 -89.80 -33.95
CA ILE A 260 -76.08 -89.42 -33.29
C ILE A 260 -77.25 -89.61 -34.26
N VAL A 261 -77.12 -89.16 -35.52
CA VAL A 261 -78.18 -89.32 -36.52
C VAL A 261 -78.40 -90.79 -36.90
N ILE A 262 -77.36 -91.62 -36.94
CA ILE A 262 -77.50 -93.09 -37.13
C ILE A 262 -78.28 -93.71 -35.96
N VAL A 263 -77.96 -93.34 -34.72
CA VAL A 263 -78.68 -93.83 -33.53
C VAL A 263 -80.13 -93.32 -33.51
N LEU A 264 -80.37 -92.05 -33.86
CA LEU A 264 -81.71 -91.47 -33.96
C LEU A 264 -82.53 -92.12 -35.09
N ALA A 265 -81.90 -92.43 -36.22
CA ALA A 265 -82.49 -93.14 -37.35
C ALA A 265 -83.02 -94.51 -36.95
N LEU A 266 -82.21 -95.26 -36.19
CA LEU A 266 -82.54 -96.58 -35.66
C LEU A 266 -83.68 -96.52 -34.63
N LEU A 267 -83.69 -95.48 -33.78
CA LEU A 267 -84.71 -95.31 -32.73
C LEU A 267 -86.06 -94.79 -33.25
N LEU A 268 -86.07 -93.89 -34.24
CA LEU A 268 -87.27 -93.20 -34.72
C LEU A 268 -87.87 -93.79 -36.01
N HIS A 269 -87.24 -94.80 -36.63
CA HIS A 269 -87.68 -95.40 -37.91
C HIS A 269 -87.90 -94.35 -39.03
N PHE A 270 -87.13 -93.25 -39.00
CA PHE A 270 -87.43 -92.02 -39.76
C PHE A 270 -87.08 -92.11 -41.26
N PHE A 271 -86.38 -93.15 -41.72
CA PHE A 271 -85.81 -93.22 -43.08
C PHE A 271 -86.56 -94.18 -44.00
N VAL A 272 -87.73 -93.77 -44.48
CA VAL A 272 -88.44 -94.52 -45.55
C VAL A 272 -88.59 -93.72 -46.86
N ASN A 273 -88.32 -92.40 -46.88
CA ASN A 273 -88.48 -91.53 -48.07
C ASN A 273 -87.28 -90.61 -48.36
N LEU A 274 -87.13 -90.16 -49.62
CA LEU A 274 -86.05 -89.27 -50.10
C LEU A 274 -85.94 -87.95 -49.28
N SER A 275 -87.07 -87.43 -48.77
CA SER A 275 -87.12 -86.26 -47.89
C SER A 275 -86.50 -86.52 -46.50
N GLY A 276 -86.52 -87.76 -46.01
CA GLY A 276 -85.87 -88.19 -44.76
C GLY A 276 -84.34 -88.13 -44.83
N ILE A 277 -83.76 -88.40 -46.00
CA ILE A 277 -82.31 -88.31 -46.23
C ILE A 277 -81.84 -86.85 -46.26
N PHE A 278 -82.58 -85.96 -46.95
CA PHE A 278 -82.27 -84.53 -46.96
C PHE A 278 -82.38 -83.88 -45.58
N THR A 279 -83.44 -84.21 -44.82
CA THR A 279 -83.60 -83.74 -43.44
C THR A 279 -82.50 -84.28 -42.52
N ALA A 280 -82.06 -85.52 -42.70
CA ALA A 280 -80.92 -86.07 -41.96
C ALA A 280 -79.59 -85.38 -42.27
N VAL A 281 -79.31 -85.06 -43.54
CA VAL A 281 -78.12 -84.30 -43.92
C VAL A 281 -78.16 -82.90 -43.29
N ILE A 282 -79.32 -82.23 -43.32
CA ILE A 282 -79.51 -80.93 -42.66
C ILE A 282 -79.32 -81.05 -41.14
N VAL A 283 -79.85 -82.11 -40.50
CA VAL A 283 -79.69 -82.35 -39.05
C VAL A 283 -78.24 -82.68 -38.70
N VAL A 284 -77.52 -83.47 -39.50
CA VAL A 284 -76.07 -83.69 -39.34
C VAL A 284 -75.35 -82.36 -39.44
N VAL A 285 -75.58 -81.56 -40.48
CA VAL A 285 -74.95 -80.23 -40.65
C VAL A 285 -75.26 -79.33 -39.45
N MET A 286 -76.51 -79.25 -39.00
CA MET A 286 -76.90 -78.46 -37.82
C MET A 286 -76.24 -78.96 -36.54
N LEU A 287 -76.21 -80.27 -36.29
CA LEU A 287 -75.54 -80.86 -35.12
C LEU A 287 -74.01 -80.67 -35.17
N THR A 288 -73.39 -80.72 -36.36
CA THR A 288 -71.97 -80.40 -36.52
C THR A 288 -71.68 -78.93 -36.24
N LEU A 289 -72.52 -78.01 -36.73
CA LEU A 289 -72.36 -76.58 -36.47
C LEU A 289 -72.60 -76.25 -34.99
N ILE A 290 -73.56 -76.91 -34.34
CA ILE A 290 -73.81 -76.77 -32.89
C ILE A 290 -72.63 -77.33 -32.08
N GLY A 291 -72.12 -78.51 -32.43
CA GLY A 291 -70.97 -79.12 -31.75
C GLY A 291 -69.68 -78.32 -31.95
N LEU A 292 -69.44 -77.83 -33.17
CA LEU A 292 -68.32 -76.96 -33.51
C LEU A 292 -68.42 -75.63 -32.77
N GLY A 293 -69.61 -75.01 -32.78
CA GLY A 293 -69.89 -73.76 -32.07
C GLY A 293 -69.72 -73.90 -30.56
N ALA A 294 -70.15 -75.01 -29.95
CA ALA A 294 -70.00 -75.26 -28.52
C ALA A 294 -68.51 -75.46 -28.13
N GLN A 295 -67.75 -76.21 -28.91
CA GLN A 295 -66.31 -76.43 -28.65
C GLN A 295 -65.48 -75.17 -28.91
N LEU A 296 -65.78 -74.43 -29.98
CA LEU A 296 -65.16 -73.13 -30.25
C LEU A 296 -65.53 -72.11 -29.17
N PHE A 297 -66.76 -72.10 -28.68
CA PHE A 297 -67.16 -71.23 -27.57
C PHE A 297 -66.39 -71.52 -26.28
N LEU A 298 -66.16 -72.80 -25.95
CA LEU A 298 -65.35 -73.17 -24.77
C LEU A 298 -63.88 -72.75 -24.92
N LEU A 299 -63.31 -72.90 -26.12
CA LEU A 299 -61.94 -72.48 -26.42
C LEU A 299 -61.80 -70.95 -26.42
N ASP A 300 -62.73 -70.26 -27.08
CA ASP A 300 -62.81 -68.80 -27.17
C ASP A 300 -62.97 -68.18 -25.78
N LYS A 301 -63.89 -68.72 -24.97
CA LYS A 301 -64.07 -68.32 -23.57
C LYS A 301 -62.78 -68.48 -22.76
N ALA A 302 -62.13 -69.64 -22.82
CA ALA A 302 -60.88 -69.87 -22.09
C ALA A 302 -59.74 -68.95 -22.57
N TYR A 303 -59.68 -68.67 -23.88
CA TYR A 303 -58.69 -67.78 -24.49
C TYR A 303 -58.91 -66.31 -24.14
N VAL A 304 -60.16 -65.85 -24.09
CA VAL A 304 -60.50 -64.49 -23.68
C VAL A 304 -60.24 -64.30 -22.18
N GLU A 305 -60.60 -65.28 -21.34
CA GLU A 305 -60.34 -65.24 -19.90
C GLU A 305 -58.83 -65.20 -19.59
N ILE A 306 -58.01 -66.02 -20.25
CA ILE A 306 -56.55 -66.01 -20.03
C ILE A 306 -55.92 -64.68 -20.51
N LYS A 307 -56.44 -64.08 -21.59
CA LYS A 307 -56.00 -62.77 -22.10
C LYS A 307 -56.37 -61.60 -21.18
N GLU A 308 -57.53 -61.63 -20.53
CA GLU A 308 -57.88 -60.62 -19.51
C GLU A 308 -57.01 -60.76 -18.25
N PHE A 309 -56.73 -61.98 -17.79
CA PHE A 309 -55.81 -62.16 -16.66
C PHE A 309 -54.38 -61.71 -16.98
N GLU A 310 -53.90 -61.93 -18.21
CA GLU A 310 -52.63 -61.36 -18.70
C GLU A 310 -52.67 -59.82 -18.68
N ARG A 311 -53.77 -59.20 -19.15
CA ARG A 311 -53.93 -57.75 -19.12
C ARG A 311 -53.93 -57.18 -17.69
N LEU A 312 -54.63 -57.85 -16.76
CA LEU A 312 -54.66 -57.46 -15.34
C LEU A 312 -53.28 -57.61 -14.67
N ALA A 313 -52.56 -58.70 -14.97
CA ALA A 313 -51.19 -58.90 -14.51
C ALA A 313 -50.26 -57.80 -15.08
N GLN A 314 -50.36 -57.49 -16.37
CA GLN A 314 -49.56 -56.45 -17.02
C GLN A 314 -49.83 -55.06 -16.43
N ASN A 315 -51.09 -54.71 -16.19
CA ASN A 315 -51.45 -53.46 -15.52
C ASN A 315 -50.89 -53.38 -14.09
N THR A 316 -50.94 -54.50 -13.36
CA THR A 316 -50.38 -54.58 -11.99
C THR A 316 -48.86 -54.45 -12.00
N TYR A 317 -48.17 -55.08 -12.96
CA TYR A 317 -46.73 -54.90 -13.17
C TYR A 317 -46.35 -53.46 -13.52
N GLN A 318 -47.09 -52.82 -14.42
CA GLN A 318 -46.88 -51.41 -14.76
C GLN A 318 -47.08 -50.50 -13.55
N GLN A 319 -48.12 -50.72 -12.75
CA GLN A 319 -48.35 -49.98 -11.51
C GLN A 319 -47.19 -50.17 -10.52
N GLU A 320 -46.68 -51.39 -10.35
CA GLU A 320 -45.54 -51.63 -9.47
C GLU A 320 -44.26 -50.94 -9.97
N CYS A 321 -43.98 -51.01 -11.28
CA CYS A 321 -42.85 -50.29 -11.88
C CYS A 321 -42.96 -48.78 -11.64
N THR A 322 -44.16 -48.20 -11.78
CA THR A 322 -44.38 -46.77 -11.49
C THR A 322 -44.21 -46.45 -10.00
N ASN A 323 -44.62 -47.35 -9.10
CA ASN A 323 -44.48 -47.18 -7.65
C ASN A 323 -43.01 -47.27 -7.21
N ILE A 324 -42.24 -48.22 -7.76
CA ILE A 324 -40.80 -48.32 -7.57
C ILE A 324 -40.11 -47.05 -8.09
N GLY A 325 -40.50 -46.58 -9.28
CA GLY A 325 -39.99 -45.33 -9.86
C GLY A 325 -40.28 -44.11 -8.98
N TYR A 326 -41.51 -43.99 -8.45
CA TYR A 326 -41.90 -42.90 -7.55
C TYR A 326 -41.13 -42.94 -6.23
N THR A 327 -41.00 -44.13 -5.63
CA THR A 327 -40.24 -44.32 -4.38
C THR A 327 -38.77 -43.94 -4.56
N TYR A 328 -38.16 -44.36 -5.67
CA TYR A 328 -36.81 -43.96 -6.03
C TYR A 328 -36.69 -42.44 -6.21
N GLN A 329 -37.62 -41.81 -6.94
CA GLN A 329 -37.62 -40.35 -7.14
C GLN A 329 -37.70 -39.59 -5.81
N GLN A 330 -38.53 -40.06 -4.87
CA GLN A 330 -38.60 -39.47 -3.52
C GLN A 330 -37.29 -39.64 -2.76
N HIS A 331 -36.67 -40.82 -2.83
CA HIS A 331 -35.40 -41.09 -2.18
C HIS A 331 -34.26 -40.24 -2.77
N GLU A 332 -34.19 -40.13 -4.10
CA GLU A 332 -33.22 -39.28 -4.80
C GLU A 332 -33.37 -37.81 -4.39
N ASN A 333 -34.60 -37.29 -4.38
CA ASN A 333 -34.88 -35.93 -3.90
C ASN A 333 -34.48 -35.73 -2.43
N HIS A 334 -34.66 -36.75 -1.59
CA HIS A 334 -34.25 -36.70 -0.19
C HIS A 334 -32.72 -36.66 -0.05
N LEU A 335 -32.00 -37.53 -0.77
CA LEU A 335 -30.54 -37.55 -0.81
C LEU A 335 -29.98 -36.21 -1.34
N GLN A 336 -30.60 -35.65 -2.38
CA GLN A 336 -30.19 -34.37 -2.97
C GLN A 336 -30.37 -33.20 -1.98
N ARG A 337 -31.47 -33.19 -1.22
CA ARG A 337 -31.71 -32.18 -0.18
C ARG A 337 -30.68 -32.29 0.93
N GLN A 338 -30.42 -33.51 1.44
CA GLN A 338 -29.42 -33.73 2.48
C GLN A 338 -28.02 -33.30 2.04
N HIS A 339 -27.63 -33.60 0.78
CA HIS A 339 -26.36 -33.14 0.23
C HIS A 339 -26.31 -31.61 0.14
N THR A 340 -27.37 -30.98 -0.39
CA THR A 340 -27.45 -29.52 -0.49
C THR A 340 -27.38 -28.84 0.88
N GLU A 341 -28.08 -29.38 1.90
CA GLU A 341 -28.01 -28.89 3.27
C GLU A 341 -26.61 -29.05 3.88
N SER A 342 -25.93 -30.18 3.62
CA SER A 342 -24.58 -30.43 4.12
C SER A 342 -23.54 -29.49 3.48
N ILE A 343 -23.64 -29.25 2.17
CA ILE A 343 -22.81 -28.26 1.47
C ILE A 343 -23.09 -26.85 1.98
N ALA A 344 -24.36 -26.47 2.17
CA ALA A 344 -24.71 -25.16 2.72
C ALA A 344 -24.16 -24.95 4.15
N GLN A 345 -24.20 -25.98 4.99
CA GLN A 345 -23.58 -25.93 6.34
C GLN A 345 -22.05 -25.80 6.26
N LEU A 346 -21.41 -26.50 5.33
CA LEU A 346 -19.97 -26.40 5.09
C LEU A 346 -19.57 -24.99 4.63
N GLU A 347 -20.32 -24.41 3.70
CA GLU A 347 -20.13 -23.03 3.23
C GLU A 347 -20.35 -22.00 4.34
N GLN A 348 -21.40 -22.18 5.16
CA GLN A 348 -21.65 -21.29 6.30
C GLN A 348 -20.52 -21.35 7.32
N ARG A 349 -19.98 -22.54 7.61
CA ARG A 349 -18.82 -22.71 8.50
C ARG A 349 -17.58 -22.02 7.94
N LEU A 350 -17.31 -22.16 6.65
CA LEU A 350 -16.23 -21.45 5.97
C LEU A 350 -16.39 -19.93 6.13
N GLN A 351 -17.57 -19.39 5.85
CA GLN A 351 -17.85 -17.96 6.00
C GLN A 351 -17.62 -17.46 7.43
N GLN A 352 -18.02 -18.23 8.45
CA GLN A 352 -17.79 -17.88 9.86
C GLN A 352 -16.30 -17.88 10.21
N GLN A 353 -15.54 -18.89 9.78
CA GLN A 353 -14.10 -18.95 10.01
C GLN A 353 -13.35 -17.81 9.29
N LEU A 354 -13.74 -17.51 8.05
CA LEU A 354 -13.17 -16.39 7.29
C LEU A 354 -13.53 -15.02 7.87
N ALA A 355 -14.75 -14.84 8.40
CA ALA A 355 -15.15 -13.58 9.05
C ALA A 355 -14.25 -13.26 10.26
N GLY A 356 -13.91 -14.26 11.08
CA GLY A 356 -12.96 -14.12 12.17
C GLY A 356 -11.58 -13.66 11.69
N LEU A 357 -11.05 -14.31 10.65
CA LEU A 357 -9.76 -13.93 10.05
C LEU A 357 -9.78 -12.53 9.44
N HIS A 358 -10.84 -12.14 8.73
CA HIS A 358 -10.97 -10.79 8.19
C HIS A 358 -10.93 -9.72 9.28
N SER A 359 -11.61 -9.95 10.41
CA SER A 359 -11.59 -9.00 11.53
C SER A 359 -10.19 -8.85 12.15
N ALA A 360 -9.46 -9.97 12.28
CA ALA A 360 -8.11 -9.99 12.80
C ALA A 360 -7.10 -9.37 11.80
N PHE A 361 -7.29 -9.58 10.50
CA PHE A 361 -6.52 -8.93 9.43
C PHE A 361 -6.78 -7.41 9.41
N ALA A 362 -8.02 -6.96 9.59
CA ALA A 362 -8.33 -5.54 9.69
C ALA A 362 -7.68 -4.88 10.92
N ALA A 363 -7.59 -5.59 12.05
CA ALA A 363 -6.84 -5.13 13.22
C ALA A 363 -5.34 -5.06 12.91
N TYR A 364 -4.78 -6.08 12.25
CA TYR A 364 -3.39 -6.10 11.82
C TYR A 364 -3.03 -4.94 10.88
N MET A 365 -3.86 -4.64 9.88
CA MET A 365 -3.67 -3.49 9.00
C MET A 365 -3.74 -2.15 9.75
N ARG A 366 -4.53 -2.08 10.82
CA ARG A 366 -4.59 -0.90 11.69
C ARG A 366 -3.30 -0.71 12.49
N ASP A 367 -2.71 -1.80 12.99
CA ASP A 367 -1.44 -1.80 13.71
C ASP A 367 -0.27 -1.35 12.79
N LEU A 368 -0.31 -1.72 11.50
CA LEU A 368 0.67 -1.28 10.50
C LEU A 368 0.51 0.19 10.09
N GLY A 369 -0.68 0.75 10.20
CA GLY A 369 -0.97 2.14 9.82
C GLY A 369 -0.48 2.49 8.40
N TYR A 370 0.16 3.65 8.25
CA TYR A 370 0.70 4.14 6.97
C TYR A 370 1.86 3.30 6.42
N ALA A 371 2.54 2.50 7.26
CA ALA A 371 3.64 1.65 6.83
C ALA A 371 3.18 0.42 6.03
N GLY A 372 1.93 -0.04 6.25
CA GLY A 372 1.30 -1.12 5.49
C GLY A 372 0.28 -0.66 4.44
N ALA A 373 -0.07 0.63 4.43
CA ALA A 373 -1.15 1.15 3.61
C ALA A 373 -0.83 1.15 2.11
N ASP A 374 -1.86 0.87 1.30
CA ASP A 374 -1.81 1.04 -0.15
C ASP A 374 -1.83 2.53 -0.52
N TRP A 375 -1.02 2.93 -1.49
CA TRP A 375 -1.04 4.31 -2.01
C TRP A 375 -2.39 4.68 -2.64
N GLN A 376 -3.14 3.71 -3.15
CA GLN A 376 -4.47 3.91 -3.74
C GLN A 376 -5.56 4.16 -2.69
N ALA A 377 -5.28 3.97 -1.40
CA ALA A 377 -6.20 4.30 -0.31
C ALA A 377 -6.25 5.82 -0.09
N ALA A 378 -6.78 6.58 -1.07
CA ALA A 378 -6.79 8.04 -1.09
C ALA A 378 -7.35 8.65 0.20
N PHE A 379 -8.47 8.12 0.70
CA PHE A 379 -9.09 8.56 1.95
C PHE A 379 -8.13 8.49 3.16
N PHE A 380 -7.23 7.51 3.18
CA PHE A 380 -6.25 7.33 4.24
C PHE A 380 -5.12 8.35 4.11
N TRP A 381 -4.51 8.44 2.92
CA TRP A 381 -3.39 9.34 2.66
C TRP A 381 -3.76 10.83 2.62
N GLU A 382 -5.01 11.18 2.33
CA GLU A 382 -5.50 12.56 2.44
C GLU A 382 -5.38 13.12 3.86
N ARG A 383 -5.52 12.26 4.87
CA ARG A 383 -5.42 12.61 6.30
C ARG A 383 -4.01 12.51 6.85
N TRP A 384 -3.03 12.12 6.03
CA TRP A 384 -1.65 12.01 6.48
C TRP A 384 -1.07 13.38 6.89
N HIS A 385 -0.38 13.41 8.02
CA HIS A 385 0.39 14.54 8.53
C HIS A 385 1.67 14.02 9.22
N PRO A 386 2.80 14.76 9.18
CA PRO A 386 4.03 14.44 9.91
C PRO A 386 3.87 13.95 11.35
N ASP A 387 2.89 14.49 12.09
CA ASP A 387 2.68 14.16 13.51
C ASP A 387 2.08 12.76 13.75
N LEU A 388 1.54 12.13 12.69
CA LEU A 388 0.92 10.81 12.76
C LEU A 388 1.93 9.67 12.54
N ARG A 389 3.23 9.97 12.55
CA ARG A 389 4.30 8.99 12.33
C ARG A 389 4.46 8.06 13.52
N ALA A 390 4.40 6.76 13.24
CA ALA A 390 4.80 5.72 14.15
C ALA A 390 6.11 5.11 13.63
N SER A 391 7.13 5.04 14.47
CA SER A 391 8.43 4.43 14.15
C SER A 391 8.31 2.91 14.09
N ILE A 392 7.61 2.42 13.06
CA ILE A 392 7.40 0.99 12.80
C ILE A 392 8.62 0.47 12.03
N PRO A 393 9.22 -0.67 12.43
CA PRO A 393 10.43 -1.21 11.81
C PRO A 393 10.17 -1.97 10.49
N LEU A 394 8.93 -1.97 10.01
CA LEU A 394 8.45 -2.75 8.86
C LEU A 394 7.82 -1.84 7.84
N MET A 395 8.14 -2.10 6.57
CA MET A 395 7.68 -1.27 5.48
C MET A 395 7.13 -2.11 4.34
N ARG A 396 5.98 -1.69 3.81
CA ARG A 396 5.42 -2.30 2.59
C ARG A 396 6.33 -2.02 1.39
N ILE A 397 6.54 -3.03 0.56
CA ILE A 397 7.26 -2.94 -0.73
C ILE A 397 6.36 -3.33 -1.92
N GLY A 398 5.18 -3.86 -1.65
CA GLY A 398 4.24 -4.37 -2.64
C GLY A 398 3.04 -5.06 -2.04
N SER A 399 2.40 -5.88 -2.84
CA SER A 399 1.27 -6.73 -2.48
C SER A 399 1.54 -8.18 -2.84
N LEU A 400 1.13 -9.08 -1.98
CA LEU A 400 1.13 -10.51 -2.19
C LEU A 400 -0.28 -10.96 -2.57
N PHE A 401 -0.38 -11.56 -3.75
CA PHE A 401 -1.59 -12.18 -4.25
C PHE A 401 -1.44 -13.67 -4.09
N PHE A 402 -2.34 -14.26 -3.34
CA PHE A 402 -2.53 -15.70 -3.34
C PHE A 402 -3.77 -15.99 -4.21
N ASN A 403 -4.16 -17.26 -4.36
CA ASN A 403 -5.34 -17.66 -5.12
C ASN A 403 -6.57 -16.72 -4.94
N ALA A 404 -7.53 -16.76 -5.88
CA ALA A 404 -8.62 -15.76 -6.00
C ALA A 404 -9.51 -15.54 -4.75
N SER A 405 -9.38 -16.36 -3.72
CA SER A 405 -10.18 -16.32 -2.49
C SER A 405 -9.49 -15.62 -1.32
N LEU A 406 -8.17 -15.38 -1.38
CA LEU A 406 -7.39 -14.73 -0.32
C LEU A 406 -7.45 -13.20 -0.44
N PRO A 407 -7.58 -12.43 0.66
CA PRO A 407 -7.41 -10.99 0.62
C PRO A 407 -5.97 -10.64 0.22
N ILE A 408 -5.79 -9.47 -0.38
CA ILE A 408 -4.47 -8.99 -0.79
C ILE A 408 -3.66 -8.64 0.46
N PHE A 409 -2.52 -9.31 0.66
CA PHE A 409 -1.64 -9.05 1.79
C PHE A 409 -0.57 -8.01 1.42
N PRO A 410 -0.20 -7.09 2.33
CA PRO A 410 0.95 -6.23 2.09
C PRO A 410 2.24 -7.08 2.11
N ALA A 411 3.10 -6.90 1.11
CA ALA A 411 4.46 -7.44 1.10
C ALA A 411 5.33 -6.58 2.02
N LEU A 412 5.76 -7.09 3.17
CA LEU A 412 6.46 -6.31 4.20
C LEU A 412 7.94 -6.69 4.35
N VAL A 413 8.81 -5.69 4.44
CA VAL A 413 10.24 -5.86 4.69
C VAL A 413 10.68 -5.15 5.99
N PRO A 414 11.61 -5.71 6.78
CA PRO A 414 12.12 -5.09 8.02
C PRO A 414 13.11 -3.93 7.75
N CYS A 415 12.64 -2.93 7.01
CA CYS A 415 13.40 -1.75 6.61
C CYS A 415 12.86 -0.52 7.38
N PRO A 416 13.73 0.32 8.00
CA PRO A 416 15.20 0.35 7.84
C PRO A 416 16.01 -0.48 8.85
N ARG A 417 15.38 -1.26 9.74
CA ARG A 417 16.07 -2.01 10.82
C ARG A 417 16.69 -3.33 10.36
N GLY A 418 17.81 -3.22 9.64
CA GLY A 418 18.75 -4.32 9.44
C GLY A 418 18.42 -5.29 8.30
N CYS A 419 17.48 -4.95 7.43
CA CYS A 419 17.19 -5.75 6.25
C CYS A 419 18.11 -5.40 5.08
N ASN A 420 18.83 -6.40 4.57
CA ASN A 420 19.39 -6.30 3.23
C ASN A 420 18.37 -6.81 2.21
N ILE A 421 18.23 -6.15 1.06
CA ILE A 421 17.32 -6.56 0.00
C ILE A 421 18.12 -6.63 -1.30
N VAL A 422 17.96 -7.71 -2.05
CA VAL A 422 18.57 -7.89 -3.37
C VAL A 422 17.47 -8.11 -4.40
N PHE A 423 17.46 -7.28 -5.44
CA PHE A 423 16.60 -7.43 -6.61
C PHE A 423 17.42 -7.94 -7.78
N GLU A 424 17.01 -9.04 -8.39
CA GLU A 424 17.53 -9.50 -9.67
C GLU A 424 16.48 -9.24 -10.75
N ALA A 425 16.79 -8.33 -11.67
CA ALA A 425 15.84 -7.92 -12.69
C ALA A 425 16.54 -7.59 -14.02
N GLU A 426 15.84 -7.83 -15.12
CA GLU A 426 16.28 -7.50 -16.47
C GLU A 426 15.22 -6.72 -17.25
N GLY A 427 15.68 -6.01 -18.29
CA GLY A 427 14.82 -5.28 -19.22
C GLY A 427 13.80 -4.36 -18.54
N ALA A 428 12.52 -4.52 -18.89
CA ALA A 428 11.43 -3.67 -18.38
C ALA A 428 11.14 -3.87 -16.88
N ALA A 429 11.57 -5.00 -16.28
CA ALA A 429 11.39 -5.24 -14.86
C ALA A 429 12.21 -4.26 -14.00
N LYS A 430 13.34 -3.78 -14.51
CA LYS A 430 14.18 -2.77 -13.83
C LYS A 430 13.42 -1.47 -13.53
N GLU A 431 12.56 -1.02 -14.45
CA GLU A 431 11.74 0.18 -14.22
C GLU A 431 10.69 -0.05 -13.12
N LYS A 432 10.14 -1.27 -13.02
CA LYS A 432 9.22 -1.63 -11.93
C LYS A 432 9.92 -1.65 -10.58
N VAL A 433 11.14 -2.21 -10.52
CA VAL A 433 11.98 -2.19 -9.30
C VAL A 433 12.35 -0.76 -8.91
N ALA A 434 12.72 0.08 -9.88
CA ALA A 434 13.01 1.51 -9.64
C ALA A 434 11.80 2.25 -9.03
N SER A 435 10.59 2.04 -9.57
CA SER A 435 9.35 2.60 -9.02
C SER A 435 9.05 2.09 -7.60
N ALA A 436 9.30 0.80 -7.34
CA ALA A 436 9.14 0.19 -6.02
C ALA A 436 10.11 0.76 -4.98
N ILE A 437 11.35 1.02 -5.38
CA ILE A 437 12.36 1.69 -4.57
C ILE A 437 11.94 3.12 -4.25
N GLN A 438 11.49 3.89 -5.23
CA GLN A 438 10.96 5.25 -5.00
C GLN A 438 9.77 5.22 -4.04
N SER A 439 8.86 4.27 -4.22
CA SER A 439 7.72 4.02 -3.32
C SER A 439 8.18 3.72 -1.89
N LEU A 440 9.19 2.85 -1.72
CA LEU A 440 9.77 2.53 -0.42
C LEU A 440 10.44 3.74 0.24
N ILE A 441 11.24 4.52 -0.51
CA ILE A 441 11.86 5.77 -0.01
C ILE A 441 10.77 6.73 0.47
N LEU A 442 9.76 6.99 -0.35
CA LEU A 442 8.65 7.88 0.03
C LEU A 442 7.93 7.38 1.29
N ARG A 443 7.69 6.08 1.40
CA ARG A 443 7.03 5.47 2.56
C ARG A 443 7.87 5.57 3.83
N LEU A 444 9.18 5.33 3.73
CA LEU A 444 10.12 5.52 4.84
C LEU A 444 10.10 6.97 5.32
N LEU A 445 10.15 7.93 4.39
CA LEU A 445 10.06 9.36 4.74
C LEU A 445 8.69 9.73 5.33
N ALA A 446 7.60 9.14 4.84
CA ALA A 446 6.27 9.43 5.33
C ALA A 446 5.98 8.85 6.72
N THR A 447 6.68 7.80 7.13
CA THR A 447 6.40 7.04 8.36
C THR A 447 7.46 7.20 9.44
N GLN A 448 8.70 7.52 9.09
CA GLN A 448 9.81 7.68 10.03
C GLN A 448 10.04 9.16 10.39
N PRO A 449 10.43 9.48 11.65
CA PRO A 449 10.72 10.86 12.03
C PRO A 449 11.85 11.47 11.19
N SER A 450 11.80 12.78 10.97
CA SER A 450 12.82 13.47 10.16
C SER A 450 14.22 13.29 10.76
N GLY A 451 15.22 13.01 9.92
CA GLY A 451 16.61 12.77 10.32
C GLY A 451 16.89 11.40 10.97
N LYS A 452 15.87 10.55 11.21
CA LYS A 452 16.06 9.20 11.75
C LYS A 452 16.45 8.16 10.70
N VAL A 453 16.16 8.42 9.43
CA VAL A 453 16.60 7.60 8.30
C VAL A 453 17.41 8.47 7.35
N GLN A 454 18.59 7.99 6.98
CA GLN A 454 19.47 8.61 5.99
C GLN A 454 19.72 7.63 4.84
N PHE A 455 19.88 8.18 3.65
CA PHE A 455 20.04 7.44 2.41
C PHE A 455 21.38 7.77 1.76
N ALA A 456 21.99 6.75 1.18
CA ALA A 456 23.10 6.91 0.25
C ALA A 456 22.72 6.24 -1.06
N PHE A 457 22.69 7.01 -2.16
CA PHE A 457 22.29 6.50 -3.47
C PHE A 457 23.52 6.29 -4.34
N VAL A 458 23.66 5.11 -4.92
CA VAL A 458 24.65 4.76 -5.95
C VAL A 458 23.87 4.41 -7.22
N ASP A 459 23.93 5.25 -8.23
CA ASP A 459 23.20 5.08 -9.50
C ASP A 459 24.10 5.45 -10.69
N PRO A 460 24.99 4.53 -11.09
CA PRO A 460 26.03 4.79 -12.08
C PRO A 460 25.50 4.89 -13.51
N ASP A 461 24.50 4.07 -13.88
CA ASP A 461 24.04 3.93 -15.27
C ASP A 461 22.99 5.00 -15.64
N LYS A 462 22.04 5.33 -14.73
CA LYS A 462 21.05 6.40 -14.98
C LYS A 462 21.51 7.78 -14.47
N LEU A 463 22.77 7.91 -14.05
CA LEU A 463 23.35 9.16 -13.52
C LEU A 463 22.50 9.79 -12.39
N GLY A 464 21.90 8.95 -11.53
CA GLY A 464 21.00 9.40 -10.46
C GLY A 464 19.55 9.65 -10.87
N GLY A 465 19.18 9.33 -12.12
CA GLY A 465 17.83 9.53 -12.64
C GLY A 465 16.72 8.84 -11.84
N THR A 466 17.04 7.72 -11.19
CA THR A 466 16.08 6.95 -10.37
C THR A 466 15.57 7.73 -9.17
N VAL A 467 16.37 8.66 -8.62
CA VAL A 467 16.04 9.38 -7.38
C VAL A 467 15.94 10.89 -7.58
N ASN A 468 16.13 11.37 -8.81
CA ASN A 468 16.12 12.80 -9.15
C ASN A 468 14.81 13.52 -8.73
N ALA A 469 13.68 12.82 -8.71
CA ALA A 469 12.40 13.37 -8.26
C ALA A 469 12.42 13.87 -6.81
N PHE A 470 13.30 13.32 -5.96
CA PHE A 470 13.48 13.72 -4.57
C PHE A 470 14.47 14.90 -4.37
N PHE A 471 15.28 15.23 -5.40
CA PHE A 471 16.33 16.26 -5.34
C PHE A 471 15.90 17.63 -5.91
N ASN A 472 14.60 17.93 -5.95
CA ASN A 472 14.13 19.19 -6.50
C ASN A 472 14.52 20.40 -5.61
N HIS A 473 14.67 21.60 -6.19
CA HIS A 473 15.10 22.81 -5.48
C HIS A 473 14.17 23.33 -4.36
N GLN A 474 12.93 22.87 -4.30
CA GLN A 474 11.96 23.19 -3.23
C GLN A 474 12.05 22.20 -2.06
N THR A 475 12.81 21.11 -2.21
CA THR A 475 13.00 20.08 -1.20
C THR A 475 14.40 20.20 -0.63
N ASP A 476 14.52 20.32 0.70
CA ASP A 476 15.80 20.32 1.39
C ASP A 476 16.35 18.88 1.48
N ALA A 477 16.74 18.35 0.32
CA ALA A 477 17.05 16.94 0.14
C ALA A 477 18.23 16.47 1.01
N ASP A 478 19.22 17.33 1.28
CA ASP A 478 20.34 16.98 2.16
C ASP A 478 19.88 16.75 3.60
N THR A 479 18.94 17.57 4.09
CA THR A 479 18.39 17.42 5.44
C THR A 479 17.40 16.25 5.54
N ILE A 480 16.61 15.99 4.50
CA ILE A 480 15.57 14.94 4.51
C ILE A 480 16.16 13.55 4.19
N LEU A 481 17.06 13.48 3.21
CA LEU A 481 17.65 12.23 2.73
C LEU A 481 19.04 11.97 3.32
N GLY A 482 19.71 12.96 3.92
CA GLY A 482 21.11 12.82 4.37
C GLY A 482 22.15 12.92 3.24
N THR A 483 21.72 13.21 2.02
CA THR A 483 22.60 13.43 0.86
C THR A 483 21.96 14.42 -0.11
N ALA A 484 22.78 15.23 -0.77
CA ALA A 484 22.33 16.17 -1.80
C ALA A 484 22.34 15.59 -3.23
N ARG A 485 22.98 14.43 -3.46
CA ARG A 485 23.10 13.82 -4.80
C ARG A 485 23.37 12.31 -4.74
N ALA A 486 23.10 11.63 -5.86
CA ALA A 486 23.53 10.26 -6.08
C ALA A 486 25.04 10.18 -6.43
N LEU A 487 25.68 9.09 -6.01
CA LEU A 487 27.05 8.72 -6.30
C LEU A 487 27.12 8.01 -7.65
N ILE A 488 27.97 8.50 -8.55
CA ILE A 488 28.07 8.03 -9.95
C ILE A 488 29.49 7.54 -10.26
N HIS A 489 30.51 8.24 -9.75
CA HIS A 489 31.91 7.95 -10.06
C HIS A 489 32.50 6.88 -9.12
N THR A 490 33.31 5.98 -9.68
CA THR A 490 33.94 4.86 -8.96
C THR A 490 34.72 5.28 -7.71
N GLN A 491 35.45 6.40 -7.75
CA GLN A 491 36.22 6.88 -6.60
C GLN A 491 35.31 7.37 -5.46
N ASP A 492 34.23 8.07 -5.79
CA ASP A 492 33.26 8.58 -4.82
C ASP A 492 32.52 7.42 -4.13
N ILE A 493 32.12 6.40 -4.91
CA ILE A 493 31.50 5.18 -4.41
C ILE A 493 32.43 4.50 -3.40
N LYS A 494 33.67 4.20 -3.80
CA LYS A 494 34.67 3.56 -2.93
C LYS A 494 34.93 4.35 -1.65
N GLN A 495 35.08 5.67 -1.75
CA GLN A 495 35.30 6.52 -0.58
C GLN A 495 34.10 6.51 0.37
N HIS A 496 32.88 6.53 -0.15
CA HIS A 496 31.68 6.51 0.67
C HIS A 496 31.49 5.16 1.38
N LEU A 497 31.70 4.04 0.70
CA LEU A 497 31.65 2.71 1.31
C LEU A 497 32.64 2.58 2.47
N ARG A 498 33.88 3.09 2.30
CA ARG A 498 34.88 3.09 3.39
C ARG A 498 34.46 3.94 4.59
N LYS A 499 33.84 5.09 4.38
CA LYS A 499 33.27 5.90 5.47
C LYS A 499 32.18 5.14 6.23
N LEU A 500 31.33 4.39 5.54
CA LEU A 500 30.31 3.54 6.18
C LEU A 500 30.93 2.39 6.96
N ILE A 501 31.97 1.74 6.42
CA ILE A 501 32.72 0.69 7.15
C ILE A 501 33.33 1.26 8.43
N ASP A 502 33.96 2.43 8.36
CA ASP A 502 34.52 3.10 9.54
C ASP A 502 33.43 3.44 10.56
N HIS A 503 32.26 3.90 10.11
CA HIS A 503 31.10 4.14 10.97
C HIS A 503 30.65 2.87 11.70
N ILE A 504 30.49 1.76 10.96
CA ILE A 504 30.10 0.46 11.50
C ILE A 504 31.13 -0.02 12.53
N ALA A 505 32.42 0.12 12.25
CA ALA A 505 33.50 -0.33 13.13
C ALA A 505 33.54 0.41 14.48
N HIS A 506 33.16 1.69 14.49
CA HIS A 506 33.17 2.54 15.69
C HIS A 506 31.81 2.64 16.37
N PHE A 507 30.77 2.00 15.82
CA PHE A 507 29.45 2.01 16.40
C PHE A 507 29.45 1.26 17.74
N LYS A 508 29.10 1.99 18.81
CA LYS A 508 28.83 1.42 20.13
C LYS A 508 27.40 1.80 20.52
N PRO A 509 26.51 0.84 20.78
CA PRO A 509 25.15 1.16 21.17
C PRO A 509 25.17 1.90 22.52
N ALA A 510 24.65 3.13 22.55
CA ALA A 510 24.25 3.78 23.81
C ALA A 510 22.92 3.17 24.23
N ASP A 511 22.88 2.44 25.33
CA ASP A 511 21.67 1.79 25.90
C ASP A 511 20.86 0.90 24.91
N GLY A 512 21.49 0.40 23.84
CA GLY A 512 20.86 -0.49 22.86
C GLY A 512 19.97 0.19 21.81
N LEU A 513 19.87 1.52 21.79
CA LEU A 513 19.06 2.25 20.82
C LEU A 513 19.90 2.78 19.63
N ILE A 514 19.46 2.45 18.42
CA ILE A 514 20.02 3.02 17.18
C ILE A 514 19.34 4.38 16.96
N GLU A 515 20.11 5.47 17.10
CA GLU A 515 19.59 6.83 16.96
C GLU A 515 19.25 7.21 15.52
N THR A 516 20.03 6.73 14.54
CA THR A 516 19.87 7.01 13.10
C THR A 516 20.13 5.74 12.31
N GLN A 517 19.28 5.44 11.33
CA GLN A 517 19.38 4.29 10.45
C GLN A 517 19.83 4.73 9.06
N TYR A 518 20.78 4.02 8.47
CA TYR A 518 21.33 4.30 7.15
C TYR A 518 20.85 3.26 6.14
N VAL A 519 20.35 3.71 4.99
CA VAL A 519 19.95 2.86 3.88
C VAL A 519 20.85 3.14 2.68
N LEU A 520 21.74 2.20 2.38
CA LEU A 520 22.59 2.24 1.20
C LEU A 520 21.85 1.60 0.03
N LEU A 521 21.61 2.38 -1.02
CA LEU A 521 20.81 2.03 -2.17
C LEU A 521 21.69 1.98 -3.41
N VAL A 522 21.89 0.78 -3.98
CA VAL A 522 22.79 0.52 -5.10
C VAL A 522 21.98 0.05 -6.30
N MET A 523 21.93 0.87 -7.34
CA MET A 523 21.30 0.55 -8.61
C MET A 523 22.33 -0.04 -9.58
N ASP A 524 21.87 -0.93 -10.46
CA ASP A 524 22.63 -1.48 -11.59
C ASP A 524 23.98 -2.12 -11.19
N PHE A 525 24.05 -2.74 -10.01
CA PHE A 525 25.24 -3.45 -9.57
C PHE A 525 25.60 -4.57 -10.56
N PRO A 526 26.88 -4.76 -10.94
CA PRO A 526 28.11 -4.14 -10.41
C PRO A 526 28.66 -2.94 -11.24
N ALA A 527 27.82 -2.18 -11.94
CA ALA A 527 28.29 -1.05 -12.76
C ALA A 527 29.12 -0.03 -11.96
N ASN A 528 30.27 0.39 -12.49
CA ASN A 528 31.24 1.28 -11.85
C ASN A 528 31.83 0.81 -10.50
N PHE A 529 31.63 -0.44 -10.08
CA PHE A 529 32.30 -1.02 -8.92
C PHE A 529 33.67 -1.61 -9.28
N THR A 530 34.65 -1.39 -8.41
CA THR A 530 35.91 -2.16 -8.41
C THR A 530 35.73 -3.41 -7.55
N GLN A 531 36.58 -4.43 -7.72
CA GLN A 531 36.56 -5.63 -6.88
C GLN A 531 36.64 -5.29 -5.39
N GLU A 532 37.54 -4.38 -5.00
CA GLU A 532 37.63 -3.89 -3.61
C GLU A 532 36.34 -3.22 -3.12
N ALA A 533 35.69 -2.41 -3.95
CA ALA A 533 34.44 -1.75 -3.58
C ALA A 533 33.27 -2.75 -3.44
N ALA A 534 33.27 -3.82 -4.25
CA ALA A 534 32.29 -4.88 -4.14
C ALA A 534 32.48 -5.71 -2.85
N GLU A 535 33.73 -5.98 -2.45
CA GLU A 535 34.03 -6.57 -1.14
C GLU A 535 33.61 -5.65 0.02
N ASP A 536 33.83 -4.33 -0.11
CA ASP A 536 33.41 -3.35 0.88
C ASP A 536 31.88 -3.31 1.03
N LEU A 537 31.14 -3.42 -0.08
CA LEU A 537 29.67 -3.56 -0.05
C LEU A 537 29.24 -4.83 0.69
N LEU A 538 29.90 -5.97 0.46
CA LEU A 538 29.62 -7.22 1.16
C LEU A 538 29.92 -7.10 2.67
N ARG A 539 31.00 -6.42 3.06
CA ARG A 539 31.32 -6.12 4.47
C ARG A 539 30.21 -5.30 5.12
N ILE A 540 29.72 -4.27 4.43
CA ILE A 540 28.60 -3.44 4.89
C ILE A 540 27.33 -4.28 5.03
N ALA A 541 26.97 -5.08 4.03
CA ALA A 541 25.77 -5.91 4.09
C ALA A 541 25.81 -6.87 5.30
N ARG A 542 26.95 -7.46 5.64
CA ARG A 542 27.04 -8.42 6.76
C ARG A 542 27.13 -7.78 8.14
N ASN A 543 27.89 -6.70 8.29
CA ASN A 543 28.15 -6.07 9.58
C ASN A 543 27.22 -4.87 9.87
N GLY A 544 26.67 -4.28 8.82
CA GLY A 544 25.84 -3.08 8.86
C GLY A 544 24.54 -3.22 9.65
N PRO A 545 23.76 -4.31 9.51
CA PRO A 545 22.45 -4.41 10.15
C PRO A 545 22.45 -4.18 11.67
N LEU A 546 23.47 -4.68 12.37
CA LEU A 546 23.64 -4.51 13.82
C LEU A 546 24.04 -3.07 14.20
N ALA A 547 24.63 -2.32 13.27
CA ALA A 547 25.00 -0.93 13.41
C ALA A 547 23.94 0.04 12.83
N GLY A 548 22.77 -0.48 12.42
CA GLY A 548 21.71 0.34 11.81
C GLY A 548 21.93 0.70 10.35
N VAL A 549 22.80 -0.02 9.64
CA VAL A 549 23.03 0.14 8.19
C VAL A 549 22.39 -1.01 7.42
N SER A 550 21.49 -0.68 6.50
CA SER A 550 20.76 -1.63 5.64
C SER A 550 21.12 -1.39 4.18
N THR A 551 21.22 -2.46 3.38
CA THR A 551 21.56 -2.33 1.94
C THR A 551 20.42 -2.78 1.04
N ILE A 552 20.08 -2.00 0.01
CA ILE A 552 19.17 -2.40 -1.06
C ILE A 552 19.98 -2.39 -2.35
N VAL A 553 20.12 -3.55 -2.99
CA VAL A 553 20.97 -3.75 -4.17
C VAL A 553 20.12 -4.24 -5.33
N VAL A 554 20.19 -3.57 -6.48
CA VAL A 554 19.57 -4.01 -7.73
C VAL A 554 20.66 -4.52 -8.66
N VAL A 555 20.58 -5.80 -9.00
CA VAL A 555 21.49 -6.50 -9.90
C VAL A 555 20.86 -6.57 -11.28
N ASP A 556 21.59 -6.08 -12.28
CA ASP A 556 21.15 -6.18 -13.68
C ASP A 556 21.57 -7.54 -14.26
N THR A 557 20.60 -8.40 -14.52
CA THR A 557 20.84 -9.74 -15.09
C THR A 557 20.83 -9.77 -16.62
N SER A 558 20.57 -8.64 -17.29
CA SER A 558 20.49 -8.58 -18.75
C SER A 558 21.84 -8.83 -19.44
N ASP A 559 22.94 -8.52 -18.77
CA ASP A 559 24.30 -8.84 -19.23
C ASP A 559 24.84 -10.06 -18.46
N PRO A 560 25.08 -11.20 -19.13
CA PRO A 560 25.62 -12.40 -18.49
C PRO A 560 27.07 -12.26 -17.99
N THR A 561 27.72 -11.11 -18.18
CA THR A 561 28.99 -10.73 -17.53
C THR A 561 28.80 -9.98 -16.20
N ARG A 562 27.60 -9.46 -15.93
CA ARG A 562 27.21 -8.75 -14.69
C ARG A 562 26.52 -9.65 -13.66
N SER A 563 26.20 -10.90 -14.00
CA SER A 563 25.64 -11.88 -13.06
C SER A 563 26.58 -12.14 -11.87
N LEU A 564 26.01 -12.13 -10.65
CA LEU A 564 26.71 -12.41 -9.38
C LEU A 564 27.51 -13.72 -9.42
N THR A 565 27.07 -14.70 -10.22
CA THR A 565 27.70 -16.01 -10.38
C THR A 565 29.12 -15.98 -10.97
N LYS A 566 29.51 -14.90 -11.67
CA LYS A 566 30.84 -14.77 -12.31
C LYS A 566 31.76 -13.74 -11.67
N PHE A 567 31.24 -12.76 -10.92
CA PHE A 567 32.03 -11.62 -10.46
C PHE A 567 32.85 -11.92 -9.18
N ASP A 568 32.39 -12.82 -8.30
CA ASP A 568 33.16 -13.44 -7.19
C ASP A 568 32.26 -14.49 -6.46
N PRO A 569 32.71 -15.71 -6.11
CA PRO A 569 31.96 -16.60 -5.20
C PRO A 569 31.63 -15.97 -3.84
N HIS A 570 32.37 -14.95 -3.39
CA HIS A 570 32.04 -14.19 -2.18
C HIS A 570 30.81 -13.27 -2.35
N LEU A 571 30.45 -12.87 -3.58
CA LEU A 571 29.30 -12.01 -3.87
C LEU A 571 27.95 -12.76 -3.87
N GLN A 572 27.92 -14.06 -4.21
CA GLN A 572 26.77 -14.95 -3.91
C GLN A 572 26.43 -14.96 -2.41
N ALA A 573 27.38 -14.57 -1.57
CA ALA A 573 27.22 -14.55 -0.14
C ALA A 573 26.46 -13.30 0.36
N LEU A 574 26.12 -12.33 -0.52
CA LEU A 574 25.11 -11.29 -0.28
C LEU A 574 23.69 -11.87 -0.25
N GLU A 575 23.38 -12.85 -1.12
CA GLU A 575 22.07 -13.51 -1.16
C GLU A 575 21.79 -14.23 0.16
N LYS A 576 22.80 -14.91 0.73
CA LYS A 576 22.68 -15.74 1.94
C LYS A 576 22.38 -14.98 3.25
N GLY A 577 22.11 -13.67 3.19
CA GLY A 577 21.75 -12.82 4.33
C GLY A 577 20.90 -11.61 3.93
N ALA A 578 20.23 -11.68 2.79
CA ALA A 578 19.35 -10.65 2.27
C ALA A 578 18.01 -11.26 1.86
N ILE A 579 16.98 -10.42 1.73
CA ILE A 579 15.72 -10.79 1.08
C ILE A 579 15.97 -10.78 -0.43
N LEU A 580 15.90 -11.94 -1.07
CA LEU A 580 16.07 -12.08 -2.51
C LEU A 580 14.72 -12.02 -3.26
N ILE A 581 14.61 -11.06 -4.19
CA ILE A 581 13.46 -10.90 -5.10
C ILE A 581 13.97 -11.03 -6.54
N THR A 582 13.51 -12.05 -7.25
CA THR A 582 13.95 -12.35 -8.62
C THR A 582 12.83 -12.15 -9.63
N TRP A 583 13.17 -11.69 -10.82
CA TRP A 583 12.25 -11.60 -11.94
C TRP A 583 12.12 -12.95 -12.68
N ASP A 584 10.90 -13.41 -12.93
CA ASP A 584 10.59 -14.55 -13.80
C ASP A 584 10.02 -14.05 -15.13
N GLU A 585 10.83 -14.13 -16.19
CA GLU A 585 10.43 -13.72 -17.53
C GLU A 585 9.26 -14.52 -18.09
N THR A 586 9.15 -15.81 -17.74
CA THR A 586 8.14 -16.72 -18.29
C THR A 586 6.75 -16.32 -17.84
N ASN A 587 6.62 -16.01 -16.55
CA ASN A 587 5.35 -15.62 -15.94
C ASN A 587 5.16 -14.10 -15.85
N GLN A 588 6.19 -13.30 -16.21
CA GLN A 588 6.21 -11.84 -16.09
C GLN A 588 5.90 -11.36 -14.65
N GLN A 589 6.46 -12.06 -13.66
CA GLN A 589 6.18 -11.85 -12.23
C GLN A 589 7.45 -11.81 -11.39
N PHE A 590 7.35 -11.17 -10.21
CA PHE A 590 8.42 -11.21 -9.21
C PHE A 590 8.19 -12.37 -8.26
N ASN A 591 9.26 -13.10 -7.99
CA ASN A 591 9.30 -14.21 -7.05
C ASN A 591 10.12 -13.80 -5.83
N TRP A 592 9.60 -14.08 -4.64
CA TRP A 592 10.30 -13.84 -3.38
C TRP A 592 10.85 -15.16 -2.87
N GLN A 593 12.16 -15.37 -3.03
CA GLN A 593 12.81 -16.67 -2.81
C GLN A 593 12.86 -17.08 -1.34
N ASP A 594 13.21 -16.13 -0.45
CA ASP A 594 13.38 -16.37 0.99
C ASP A 594 12.11 -16.11 1.81
N SER A 595 10.95 -15.96 1.15
CA SER A 595 9.73 -15.70 1.88
C SER A 595 9.21 -16.99 2.53
N PRO A 596 8.84 -16.97 3.81
CA PRO A 596 7.99 -18.01 4.40
C PRO A 596 6.60 -18.07 3.75
N LEU A 597 6.32 -17.18 2.79
CA LEU A 597 5.08 -17.03 2.04
C LEU A 597 5.18 -17.65 0.63
N GLN A 598 5.81 -18.83 0.52
CA GLN A 598 5.94 -19.54 -0.74
C GLN A 598 4.55 -19.77 -1.39
N GLY A 599 4.42 -19.44 -2.68
CA GLY A 599 3.19 -19.57 -3.46
C GLY A 599 2.39 -18.27 -3.67
N GLY A 600 2.80 -17.15 -3.09
CA GLY A 600 2.22 -15.82 -3.38
C GLY A 600 2.87 -15.12 -4.55
N GLN A 601 2.08 -14.56 -5.47
CA GLN A 601 2.55 -13.69 -6.55
C GLN A 601 2.86 -12.30 -5.99
N LEU A 602 4.11 -11.88 -6.06
CA LEU A 602 4.54 -10.56 -5.60
C LEU A 602 4.33 -9.52 -6.72
N ARG A 603 3.54 -8.50 -6.41
CA ARG A 603 3.45 -7.28 -7.20
C ARG A 603 4.09 -6.14 -6.41
N LEU A 604 5.16 -5.57 -6.94
CA LEU A 604 5.81 -4.42 -6.32
C LEU A 604 4.91 -3.18 -6.39
N ASP A 605 5.00 -2.33 -5.37
CA ASP A 605 4.28 -1.06 -5.36
C ASP A 605 4.86 -0.11 -6.42
N GLU A 606 4.00 0.75 -6.94
CA GLU A 606 4.40 1.86 -7.80
C GLU A 606 4.29 3.17 -7.03
N VAL A 607 5.19 4.12 -7.31
CA VAL A 607 5.11 5.46 -6.72
C VAL A 607 3.82 6.17 -7.17
N PRO A 608 3.12 6.92 -6.29
CA PRO A 608 1.97 7.73 -6.70
C PRO A 608 2.34 8.67 -7.85
N SER A 609 1.50 8.74 -8.89
CA SER A 609 1.79 9.55 -10.08
C SER A 609 1.95 11.04 -9.73
N ILE A 610 3.10 11.59 -10.10
CA ILE A 610 3.46 13.01 -9.93
C ILE A 610 2.60 13.92 -10.84
N ASP A 611 2.02 13.34 -11.89
CA ASP A 611 1.20 14.02 -12.90
C ASP A 611 -0.32 13.85 -12.66
N ALA A 612 -0.71 13.24 -11.54
CA ALA A 612 -2.11 13.16 -11.14
C ALA A 612 -2.67 14.58 -10.90
N PRO A 613 -3.92 14.85 -11.30
CA PRO A 613 -4.51 16.18 -11.16
C PRO A 613 -4.55 16.63 -9.67
N PRO A 614 -4.20 17.90 -9.36
CA PRO A 614 -4.42 18.47 -8.03
C PRO A 614 -5.93 18.41 -7.72
N PRO A 615 -6.36 17.84 -6.58
CA PRO A 615 -5.71 17.83 -5.26
C PRO A 615 -4.89 16.57 -4.89
N GLN A 616 -4.59 15.66 -5.83
CA GLN A 616 -4.10 14.30 -5.53
C GLN A 616 -2.58 14.06 -5.62
N ASP A 617 -1.75 15.11 -5.76
CA ASP A 617 -0.29 14.96 -5.80
C ASP A 617 0.31 14.69 -4.40
N LEU A 618 0.12 13.46 -3.94
CA LEU A 618 0.56 12.96 -2.63
C LEU A 618 2.09 13.01 -2.48
N PHE A 619 2.82 12.72 -3.56
CA PHE A 619 4.29 12.74 -3.57
C PHE A 619 4.82 14.14 -3.24
N LYS A 620 4.38 15.17 -3.98
CA LYS A 620 4.83 16.55 -3.73
C LYS A 620 4.36 17.07 -2.37
N ARG A 621 3.15 16.68 -1.93
CA ARG A 621 2.64 17.05 -0.60
C ARG A 621 3.52 16.51 0.52
N ILE A 622 3.82 15.20 0.51
CA ILE A 622 4.66 14.56 1.54
C ILE A 622 6.03 15.25 1.62
N LEU A 623 6.70 15.44 0.47
CA LEU A 623 8.01 16.09 0.45
C LEU A 623 7.96 17.55 0.92
N ARG A 624 6.90 18.30 0.60
CA ARG A 624 6.75 19.69 1.05
C ARG A 624 6.60 19.78 2.58
N GLU A 625 5.74 18.96 3.17
CA GLU A 625 5.55 18.98 4.64
C GLU A 625 6.80 18.50 5.38
N LEU A 626 7.50 17.48 4.85
CA LEU A 626 8.80 17.04 5.37
C LEU A 626 9.88 18.11 5.28
N SER A 627 9.95 18.83 4.16
CA SER A 627 10.91 19.93 3.98
C SER A 627 10.65 21.04 5.01
N ARG A 628 9.37 21.36 5.25
CA ARG A 628 8.97 22.33 6.26
C ARG A 628 9.41 21.90 7.67
N GLU A 629 9.21 20.65 8.03
CA GLU A 629 9.63 20.07 9.33
C GLU A 629 11.17 19.99 9.47
N ALA A 630 11.86 19.52 8.44
CA ALA A 630 13.31 19.35 8.42
C ALA A 630 14.04 20.68 8.64
N GLN A 631 13.55 21.75 8.01
CA GLN A 631 14.04 23.11 8.19
C GLN A 631 13.76 23.65 9.61
N THR A 632 12.66 23.24 10.24
CA THR A 632 12.35 23.65 11.63
C THR A 632 13.09 22.85 12.69
N SER A 633 13.37 21.55 12.45
CA SER A 633 13.88 20.62 13.46
C SER A 633 15.42 20.52 13.48
N THR A 634 16.09 20.64 12.34
CA THR A 634 17.51 20.25 12.24
C THR A 634 18.48 21.30 12.76
N SER A 635 18.14 22.59 12.75
CA SER A 635 19.14 23.62 13.04
C SER A 635 19.19 24.14 14.47
N VAL A 636 18.12 24.02 15.26
CA VAL A 636 18.13 24.45 16.68
C VAL A 636 18.42 23.28 17.62
N ALA A 637 17.77 22.13 17.38
CA ALA A 637 17.97 20.94 18.21
C ALA A 637 19.42 20.45 18.19
N SER A 638 20.08 20.53 17.04
CA SER A 638 21.51 20.22 16.88
C SER A 638 22.39 21.18 17.66
N LEU A 639 22.10 22.49 17.66
CA LEU A 639 22.85 23.49 18.42
C LEU A 639 22.77 23.22 19.93
N PHE A 640 21.57 23.01 20.47
CA PHE A 640 21.36 22.65 21.89
C PHE A 640 21.86 21.25 22.27
N SER A 641 22.19 20.40 21.31
CA SER A 641 22.83 19.11 21.56
C SER A 641 24.36 19.17 21.44
N SER A 642 24.90 20.20 20.80
CA SER A 642 26.32 20.37 20.55
C SER A 642 27.08 20.86 21.80
N LYS A 643 28.38 20.51 21.91
CA LYS A 643 29.29 21.10 22.90
C LYS A 643 29.60 22.59 22.62
N GLU A 644 29.19 23.12 21.47
CA GLU A 644 29.51 24.48 21.03
C GLU A 644 28.76 25.55 21.81
N ILE A 645 27.52 25.28 22.24
CA ILE A 645 26.79 26.19 23.14
C ILE A 645 27.45 26.25 24.51
N GLN A 646 28.05 25.17 25.00
CA GLN A 646 28.74 25.18 26.31
C GLN A 646 30.16 25.77 26.24
N ALA A 647 30.69 26.03 25.03
CA ALA A 647 32.03 26.56 24.86
C ALA A 647 32.14 28.01 25.38
N ARG A 648 33.19 28.28 26.18
CA ARG A 648 33.42 29.62 26.78
C ARG A 648 33.50 30.75 25.75
N THR A 649 33.95 30.45 24.53
CA THR A 649 34.06 31.40 23.40
C THR A 649 32.71 31.86 22.85
N ASN A 650 31.61 31.18 23.19
CA ASN A 650 30.26 31.47 22.70
C ASN A 650 29.33 32.04 23.77
N ARG A 651 29.83 32.37 24.97
CA ARG A 651 29.04 32.96 26.04
C ARG A 651 28.32 34.23 25.60
N GLY A 652 27.01 34.25 25.79
CA GLY A 652 26.14 35.41 25.50
C GLY A 652 25.76 35.58 24.04
N LYS A 653 26.16 34.67 23.14
CA LYS A 653 25.75 34.69 21.72
C LYS A 653 24.32 34.17 21.56
N ILE A 654 23.46 34.95 20.94
CA ILE A 654 22.14 34.51 20.45
C ILE A 654 22.30 34.10 19.00
N TRP A 655 21.87 32.89 18.69
CA TRP A 655 21.94 32.34 17.34
C TRP A 655 20.57 32.52 16.68
N LEU A 656 20.50 33.38 15.66
CA LEU A 656 19.25 33.75 14.99
C LEU A 656 18.88 32.75 13.90
N GLY A 657 19.88 32.17 13.23
CA GLY A 657 19.62 31.27 12.12
C GLY A 657 20.84 30.95 11.26
N GLN A 658 20.69 29.99 10.33
CA GLN A 658 21.77 29.58 9.45
C GLN A 658 22.00 30.64 8.37
N SER A 659 23.22 31.18 8.28
CA SER A 659 23.55 32.18 7.25
C SER A 659 23.53 31.55 5.85
N LEU A 660 23.02 32.30 4.87
CA LEU A 660 23.01 31.94 3.45
C LEU A 660 24.30 32.33 2.74
N THR A 661 25.02 33.31 3.29
CA THR A 661 26.23 33.88 2.70
C THR A 661 27.49 33.43 3.42
N ASN A 662 27.39 33.21 4.73
CA ASN A 662 28.52 32.84 5.59
C ASN A 662 28.42 31.38 6.01
N LYS A 663 29.57 30.75 6.29
CA LYS A 663 29.60 29.40 6.86
C LYS A 663 29.11 29.37 8.31
N GLU A 664 29.32 30.48 9.04
CA GLU A 664 28.86 30.63 10.42
C GLU A 664 27.40 31.13 10.45
N PRO A 665 26.58 30.65 11.41
CA PRO A 665 25.23 31.16 11.62
C PRO A 665 25.19 32.67 11.90
N ALA A 666 24.06 33.29 11.58
CA ALA A 666 23.76 34.65 11.98
C ALA A 666 23.60 34.70 13.50
N THR A 667 24.50 35.43 14.18
CA THR A 667 24.50 35.56 15.64
C THR A 667 24.58 37.02 16.06
N LEU A 668 24.02 37.34 17.23
CA LEU A 668 24.19 38.62 17.90
C LEU A 668 24.61 38.46 19.36
N THR A 669 25.11 39.53 19.98
CA THR A 669 25.48 39.52 21.40
C THR A 669 25.11 40.85 22.04
N PHE A 670 24.37 40.80 23.15
CA PHE A 670 24.07 42.00 23.93
C PHE A 670 25.24 42.33 24.85
N ARG A 671 25.78 43.55 24.69
CA ARG A 671 26.84 44.11 25.54
C ARG A 671 26.34 45.44 26.08
N ARG A 672 26.80 45.82 27.28
CA ARG A 672 26.52 47.11 27.91
C ARG A 672 27.18 48.26 27.14
N GLN A 673 26.61 48.58 25.99
CA GLN A 673 27.05 49.56 25.02
C GLN A 673 25.82 50.25 24.44
N SER A 674 25.98 51.50 24.03
CA SER A 674 24.90 52.26 23.40
C SER A 674 24.35 51.52 22.17
N ASN A 675 23.05 51.67 21.94
CA ASN A 675 22.31 51.19 20.77
C ASN A 675 22.25 49.67 20.57
N LYS A 676 22.68 48.86 21.56
CA LYS A 676 22.57 47.39 21.50
C LYS A 676 21.14 46.91 21.82
N ASN A 677 20.19 47.30 20.98
CA ASN A 677 18.80 46.82 20.97
C ASN A 677 18.52 46.06 19.66
N LEU A 678 17.48 45.22 19.67
CA LEU A 678 17.03 44.43 18.50
C LEU A 678 15.66 44.91 18.02
N LEU A 679 15.54 45.14 16.71
CA LEU A 679 14.29 45.43 16.03
C LEU A 679 14.00 44.36 14.96
N LEU A 680 12.86 43.71 15.07
CA LEU A 680 12.32 42.75 14.10
C LEU A 680 11.14 43.43 13.38
N VAL A 681 11.18 43.49 12.05
CA VAL A 681 10.11 44.07 11.22
C VAL A 681 9.64 43.07 10.18
N GLY A 682 8.32 42.80 10.15
CA GLY A 682 7.67 42.02 9.11
C GLY A 682 6.46 41.24 9.63
N THR A 683 5.66 40.73 8.68
CA THR A 683 4.35 40.10 8.97
C THR A 683 4.43 38.64 9.41
N ASP A 684 5.62 38.03 9.41
CA ASP A 684 5.84 36.68 9.92
C ASP A 684 5.94 36.66 11.46
N GLU A 685 4.78 36.76 12.12
CA GLU A 685 4.65 36.78 13.59
C GLU A 685 5.26 35.53 14.25
N ALA A 686 5.04 34.34 13.66
CA ALA A 686 5.54 33.08 14.20
C ALA A 686 7.09 33.05 14.24
N ALA A 687 7.76 33.51 13.19
CA ALA A 687 9.21 33.61 13.17
C ALA A 687 9.72 34.65 14.17
N ALA A 688 9.02 35.78 14.33
CA ALA A 688 9.37 36.80 15.32
C ALA A 688 9.27 36.26 16.75
N GLN A 689 8.16 35.59 17.07
CA GLN A 689 7.90 34.97 18.36
C GLN A 689 8.99 33.95 18.70
N ASP A 690 9.31 33.05 17.78
CA ASP A 690 10.36 32.05 17.97
C ASP A 690 11.74 32.71 18.19
N MET A 691 12.09 33.77 17.45
CA MET A 691 13.36 34.50 17.66
C MET A 691 13.43 35.17 19.04
N LEU A 692 12.33 35.75 19.52
CA LEU A 692 12.27 36.36 20.86
C LEU A 692 12.41 35.29 21.95
N ILE A 693 11.73 34.15 21.80
CA ILE A 693 11.83 33.03 22.75
C ILE A 693 13.24 32.43 22.71
N LEU A 694 13.80 32.16 21.53
CA LEU A 694 15.18 31.67 21.40
C LEU A 694 16.17 32.62 22.06
N SER A 695 15.96 33.93 21.94
CA SER A 695 16.76 34.93 22.64
C SER A 695 16.68 34.74 24.17
N MET A 696 15.49 34.50 24.74
CA MET A 696 15.34 34.17 26.17
C MET A 696 16.08 32.89 26.54
N LEU A 697 15.94 31.82 25.73
CA LEU A 697 16.57 30.52 25.98
C LEU A 697 18.10 30.61 25.94
N PHE A 698 18.67 31.27 24.93
CA PHE A 698 20.12 31.45 24.87
C PHE A 698 20.61 32.26 26.06
N GLN A 699 19.92 33.33 26.45
CA GLN A 699 20.33 34.12 27.61
C GLN A 699 20.23 33.33 28.92
N SER A 700 19.20 32.50 29.12
CA SER A 700 19.07 31.66 30.31
C SER A 700 20.12 30.54 30.38
N VAL A 701 20.57 30.03 29.23
CA VAL A 701 21.68 29.06 29.17
C VAL A 701 23.01 29.68 29.61
N TYR A 702 23.28 30.94 29.24
CA TYR A 702 24.58 31.57 29.53
C TYR A 702 24.63 32.32 30.86
N TYR A 703 23.49 32.80 31.35
CA TYR A 703 23.41 33.69 32.51
C TYR A 703 22.36 33.20 33.50
N SER A 704 22.72 33.23 34.79
CA SER A 704 21.78 32.87 35.86
C SER A 704 20.70 33.95 36.05
N PRO A 705 19.61 33.67 36.77
CA PRO A 705 18.59 34.68 37.08
C PRO A 705 19.13 35.92 37.80
N GLN A 706 20.24 35.81 38.54
CA GLN A 706 20.89 36.96 39.19
C GLN A 706 21.67 37.84 38.20
N GLN A 707 21.95 37.34 37.00
CA GLN A 707 22.70 38.02 35.95
C GLN A 707 21.82 38.49 34.78
N ALA A 708 20.65 37.88 34.57
CA ALA A 708 19.71 38.23 33.52
C ALA A 708 18.26 38.20 34.04
N GLN A 709 17.48 39.23 33.71
CA GLN A 709 16.06 39.34 34.05
C GLN A 709 15.24 39.70 32.81
N PHE A 710 14.07 39.09 32.66
CA PHE A 710 13.21 39.22 31.48
C PHE A 710 11.90 39.94 31.83
N TYR A 711 11.52 40.88 30.97
CA TYR A 711 10.26 41.62 31.04
C TYR A 711 9.55 41.44 29.70
N VAL A 712 8.30 40.98 29.72
CA VAL A 712 7.56 40.63 28.50
C VAL A 712 6.31 41.48 28.37
N VAL A 713 6.14 42.05 27.17
CA VAL A 713 4.95 42.73 26.71
C VAL A 713 4.47 41.96 25.48
N ASP A 714 3.44 41.13 25.65
CA ASP A 714 2.85 40.31 24.58
C ASP A 714 1.48 40.85 24.19
N LEU A 715 1.44 41.56 23.07
CA LEU A 715 0.26 42.27 22.57
C LEU A 715 -0.41 41.54 21.42
N ARG A 716 -0.20 40.23 21.31
CA ARG A 716 -0.88 39.42 20.30
C ARG A 716 -2.40 39.51 20.43
N VAL A 717 -3.09 39.37 19.29
CA VAL A 717 -4.54 39.19 19.25
C VAL A 717 -4.85 37.71 19.52
N GLU A 718 -5.91 37.42 20.27
CA GLU A 718 -6.30 36.02 20.53
C GLU A 718 -6.67 35.30 19.22
N ASP A 719 -6.09 34.11 19.04
CA ASP A 719 -6.28 33.30 17.84
C ASP A 719 -7.76 32.86 17.68
N THR A 720 -8.24 32.85 16.45
CA THR A 720 -9.59 32.35 16.11
C THR A 720 -9.72 30.84 16.35
N PHE A 721 -10.96 30.32 16.44
CA PHE A 721 -11.22 28.89 16.71
C PHE A 721 -10.53 27.96 15.69
N GLU A 722 -10.37 28.39 14.42
CA GLU A 722 -9.71 27.61 13.37
C GLU A 722 -8.17 27.56 13.53
N GLU A 723 -7.55 28.64 14.03
CA GLU A 723 -6.10 28.71 14.30
C GLU A 723 -5.70 27.83 15.50
N ASN A 724 -6.63 27.53 16.42
CA ASN A 724 -6.40 26.65 17.57
C ASN A 724 -6.06 25.19 17.19
N LEU A 725 -6.45 24.72 16.00
CA LEU A 725 -6.24 23.35 15.54
C LEU A 725 -4.82 23.06 15.02
N THR A 726 -4.01 24.12 14.78
CA THR A 726 -2.63 24.01 14.26
C THR A 726 -1.59 24.52 15.25
N LYS A 727 -1.97 24.65 16.53
CA LYS A 727 -1.15 25.28 17.55
C LYS A 727 0.09 24.46 17.90
N LYS A 728 1.24 25.08 17.67
CA LYS A 728 2.56 24.64 18.12
C LYS A 728 2.70 24.59 19.66
N TYR A 729 1.89 25.38 20.37
CA TYR A 729 1.88 25.48 21.83
C TYR A 729 0.44 25.35 22.36
N GLU A 730 0.22 24.48 23.35
CA GLU A 730 -1.08 24.28 24.00
C GLU A 730 -1.56 25.52 24.76
N LYS A 731 -0.60 26.28 25.30
CA LYS A 731 -0.78 27.60 25.93
C LYS A 731 0.01 28.67 25.18
N ASN A 732 -0.15 29.94 25.54
CA ASN A 732 0.66 31.01 24.94
C ASN A 732 2.17 30.71 25.11
N ALA A 733 2.96 30.82 24.04
CA ALA A 733 4.38 30.49 24.07
C ALA A 733 5.18 31.28 25.14
N PHE A 734 4.87 32.57 25.35
CA PHE A 734 5.50 33.35 26.43
C PHE A 734 5.05 32.91 27.81
N GLU A 735 3.81 32.45 27.95
CA GLU A 735 3.29 31.87 29.19
C GLU A 735 3.98 30.53 29.51
N VAL A 736 4.17 29.67 28.49
CA VAL A 736 4.93 28.41 28.62
C VAL A 736 6.35 28.70 29.10
N VAL A 737 7.04 29.66 28.47
CA VAL A 737 8.42 30.03 28.88
C VAL A 737 8.44 30.62 30.30
N THR A 738 7.44 31.43 30.66
CA THR A 738 7.30 31.99 32.02
C THR A 738 7.12 30.88 33.06
N GLN A 739 6.34 29.84 32.73
CA GLN A 739 6.15 28.66 33.58
C GLN A 739 7.44 27.82 33.69
N LEU A 740 8.24 27.73 32.62
CA LEU A 740 9.49 26.97 32.60
C LEU A 740 10.66 27.69 33.28
N LEU A 741 10.69 29.02 33.29
CA LEU A 741 11.80 29.84 33.79
C LEU A 741 11.33 30.91 34.81
N PRO A 742 10.55 30.57 35.85
CA PRO A 742 9.87 31.55 36.71
C PRO A 742 10.85 32.51 37.41
N ALA A 743 12.07 32.06 37.74
CA ALA A 743 13.08 32.87 38.40
C ALA A 743 13.62 34.03 37.54
N TYR A 744 13.48 33.96 36.21
CA TYR A 744 13.92 35.01 35.29
C TYR A 744 12.87 36.12 35.10
N PHE A 745 11.63 35.91 35.56
CA PHE A 745 10.53 36.85 35.40
C PHE A 745 10.18 37.47 36.75
N SER A 746 10.71 38.66 37.02
CA SER A 746 10.41 39.41 38.24
C SER A 746 9.00 40.00 38.26
N ARG A 747 8.31 40.04 37.11
CA ARG A 747 6.97 40.63 36.93
C ARG A 747 6.14 39.77 35.98
N PRO A 748 4.80 39.78 36.12
CA PRO A 748 3.92 39.14 35.14
C PRO A 748 4.05 39.81 33.77
N SER A 749 3.82 39.05 32.71
CA SER A 749 3.79 39.56 31.35
C SER A 749 2.64 40.53 31.15
N VAL A 750 2.91 41.66 30.52
CA VAL A 750 1.87 42.61 30.08
C VAL A 750 1.19 42.04 28.84
N THR A 751 -0.13 41.89 28.88
CA THR A 751 -0.93 41.33 27.79
C THR A 751 -1.82 42.38 27.16
N LEU A 752 -2.34 42.14 25.95
CA LEU A 752 -3.24 43.09 25.28
C LEU A 752 -4.41 43.61 26.17
N PRO A 753 -5.10 42.77 26.98
CA PRO A 753 -6.16 43.23 27.89
C PRO A 753 -5.66 44.11 29.06
N THR A 754 -4.45 43.86 29.54
CA THR A 754 -3.86 44.56 30.72
C THR A 754 -2.94 45.71 30.33
N MET A 755 -2.64 45.86 29.04
CA MET A 755 -1.67 46.81 28.50
C MET A 755 -1.88 48.24 29.00
N ARG A 756 -3.13 48.71 29.08
CA ARG A 756 -3.43 50.09 29.51
C ARG A 756 -2.99 50.41 30.94
N SER A 757 -3.10 49.46 31.86
CA SER A 757 -2.70 49.66 33.26
C SER A 757 -1.25 49.28 33.51
N ASP A 758 -0.80 48.19 32.88
CA ASP A 758 0.43 47.51 33.30
C ASP A 758 1.66 47.98 32.51
N LEU A 759 1.48 48.40 31.24
CA LEU A 759 2.58 48.94 30.44
C LEU A 759 3.17 50.25 31.02
N PRO A 760 2.37 51.27 31.41
CA PRO A 760 2.92 52.49 32.03
C PRO A 760 3.64 52.22 33.35
N ARG A 761 3.14 51.25 34.14
CA ARG A 761 3.78 50.84 35.39
C ARG A 761 5.14 50.21 35.11
N LEU A 762 5.19 49.19 34.25
CA LEU A 762 6.42 48.53 33.84
C LEU A 762 7.48 49.52 33.35
N LEU A 763 7.11 50.45 32.47
CA LEU A 763 8.01 51.47 31.94
C LEU A 763 8.50 52.45 33.02
N THR A 764 7.65 52.78 33.99
CA THR A 764 8.05 53.59 35.15
C THR A 764 9.08 52.88 36.00
N ASP A 765 8.86 51.60 36.29
CA ASP A 765 9.79 50.80 37.09
C ASP A 765 11.14 50.64 36.40
N MET A 766 11.13 50.35 35.10
CA MET A 766 12.35 50.25 34.30
C MET A 766 13.08 51.59 34.16
N SER A 767 12.35 52.70 34.05
CA SER A 767 12.94 54.04 33.99
C SER A 767 13.57 54.43 35.34
N ASN A 768 12.97 54.03 36.46
CA ASN A 768 13.55 54.25 37.79
C ASN A 768 14.83 53.42 37.97
N GLU A 769 14.80 52.14 37.58
CA GLU A 769 16.00 51.28 37.56
C GLU A 769 17.12 51.89 36.69
N LEU A 770 16.76 52.44 35.52
CA LEU A 770 17.71 53.14 34.66
C LEU A 770 18.30 54.37 35.34
N ALA A 771 17.47 55.23 35.94
CA ALA A 771 17.91 56.42 36.65
C ALA A 771 18.84 56.06 37.83
N ASP A 772 18.52 55.03 38.59
CA ASP A 772 19.36 54.58 39.70
C ASP A 772 20.71 54.00 39.23
N ARG A 773 20.76 53.38 38.03
CA ARG A 773 22.03 52.98 37.39
C ARG A 773 22.83 54.18 36.88
N GLU A 774 22.17 55.21 36.35
CA GLU A 774 22.82 56.45 35.89
C GLU A 774 23.39 57.27 37.04
N ASP A 775 22.69 57.33 38.17
CA ASP A 775 23.14 57.99 39.41
C ASP A 775 24.26 57.21 40.13
N GLY A 776 24.62 56.01 39.66
CA GLY A 776 25.64 55.15 40.28
C GLY A 776 25.20 54.52 41.62
N LYS A 777 23.91 54.60 41.97
CA LYS A 777 23.34 53.93 43.16
C LYS A 777 23.38 52.41 43.02
N ILE A 778 23.39 51.92 41.78
CA ILE A 778 23.39 50.51 41.40
C ILE A 778 24.73 50.18 40.73
N THR A 779 25.39 49.09 41.15
CA THR A 779 26.74 48.71 40.67
C THR A 779 26.71 47.95 39.34
N ILE A 780 27.88 47.84 38.68
CA ILE A 780 28.12 47.06 37.44
C ILE A 780 27.70 45.57 37.60
N ALA A 781 27.55 45.09 38.84
CA ALA A 781 27.13 43.73 39.16
C ALA A 781 25.62 43.47 38.98
N SER A 782 24.80 44.48 38.68
CA SER A 782 23.36 44.31 38.51
C SER A 782 22.99 43.51 37.27
N PRO A 783 21.87 42.74 37.30
CA PRO A 783 21.46 41.92 36.19
C PRO A 783 21.21 42.75 34.93
N SER A 784 21.52 42.15 33.77
CA SER A 784 21.08 42.69 32.49
C SER A 784 19.58 42.47 32.35
N CYS A 785 18.84 43.54 32.11
CA CYS A 785 17.39 43.49 31.93
C CYS A 785 17.08 43.42 30.43
N TYR A 786 16.24 42.48 30.02
CA TYR A 786 15.80 42.34 28.64
C TYR A 786 14.29 42.59 28.55
N LEU A 787 13.91 43.66 27.87
CA LEU A 787 12.53 44.03 27.60
C LEU A 787 12.11 43.51 26.22
N PHE A 788 11.25 42.51 26.21
CA PHE A 788 10.69 41.91 25.00
C PHE A 788 9.31 42.52 24.73
N ILE A 789 9.15 43.13 23.56
CA ILE A 789 7.86 43.68 23.10
C ILE A 789 7.46 42.93 21.83
N HIS A 790 6.43 42.11 21.96
CA HIS A 790 5.82 41.38 20.87
C HIS A 790 4.53 42.09 20.45
N GLY A 791 4.55 42.78 19.30
CA GLY A 791 3.38 43.46 18.74
C GLY A 791 3.35 44.96 19.04
N LEU A 792 4.44 45.69 18.77
CA LEU A 792 4.53 47.13 19.04
C LEU A 792 3.37 47.94 18.43
N GLN A 793 2.86 47.54 17.26
CA GLN A 793 1.76 48.20 16.55
C GLN A 793 0.51 48.38 17.41
N PHE A 794 0.28 47.48 18.38
CA PHE A 794 -0.86 47.54 19.28
C PHE A 794 -0.63 48.51 20.46
N ALA A 795 0.63 48.78 20.82
CA ALA A 795 1.00 49.75 21.84
C ALA A 795 0.98 51.21 21.34
N GLY A 796 0.80 51.41 20.02
CA GLY A 796 0.90 52.71 19.36
C GLY A 796 0.13 53.82 20.07
N LYS A 797 -1.12 53.58 20.51
CA LYS A 797 -1.94 54.60 21.19
C LYS A 797 -1.40 55.06 22.56
N ILE A 798 -0.67 54.20 23.27
CA ILE A 798 -0.04 54.53 24.56
C ILE A 798 1.32 55.18 24.34
N LEU A 799 2.04 54.71 23.33
CA LEU A 799 3.40 55.14 23.02
C LEU A 799 3.44 56.21 21.91
N GLN A 800 2.32 56.85 21.54
CA GLN A 800 2.28 57.80 20.41
C GLN A 800 2.79 59.20 20.78
N LYS A 801 3.43 59.84 19.81
CA LYS A 801 3.69 61.30 19.82
C LYS A 801 2.37 62.09 19.72
N GLY A 802 1.92 62.69 20.82
CA GLY A 802 0.92 63.77 20.81
C GLY A 802 -0.57 63.40 20.89
N TYR A 803 -0.96 62.30 21.55
CA TYR A 803 -2.38 61.99 21.76
C TYR A 803 -3.06 62.98 22.74
N ALA A 804 -3.97 63.81 22.23
CA ALA A 804 -4.73 64.80 23.00
C ALA A 804 -6.13 64.28 23.34
N ASN A 805 -6.30 63.68 24.54
CA ASN A 805 -7.57 63.59 25.31
C ASN A 805 -7.31 63.04 26.73
N ASN A 806 -8.30 63.08 27.63
CA ASN A 806 -8.19 63.04 29.11
C ASN A 806 -7.25 62.01 29.80
N ASP A 807 -6.84 60.90 29.18
CA ASP A 807 -5.79 59.98 29.70
C ASP A 807 -4.34 60.45 29.40
N SER A 808 -4.19 61.68 28.88
CA SER A 808 -2.97 62.17 28.22
C SER A 808 -1.70 62.27 29.07
N ALA A 809 -1.78 62.40 30.40
CA ALA A 809 -0.58 62.60 31.21
C ALA A 809 0.21 61.30 31.42
N VAL A 810 -0.47 60.23 31.82
CA VAL A 810 0.16 58.91 32.11
C VAL A 810 0.73 58.29 30.85
N PHE A 811 0.03 58.38 29.72
CA PHE A 811 0.53 57.83 28.45
C PHE A 811 1.65 58.68 27.84
N ARG A 812 1.60 60.01 27.95
CA ARG A 812 2.76 60.85 27.56
C ARG A 812 3.99 60.53 28.39
N ASP A 813 3.85 60.44 29.71
CA ASP A 813 4.93 60.07 30.62
C ASP A 813 5.48 58.65 30.31
N ALA A 814 4.60 57.68 30.04
CA ALA A 814 5.02 56.34 29.62
C ALA A 814 5.80 56.36 28.30
N ALA A 815 5.36 57.16 27.33
CA ALA A 815 6.01 57.29 26.03
C ALA A 815 7.39 57.99 26.17
N GLU A 816 7.50 59.02 27.01
CA GLU A 816 8.78 59.68 27.35
C GLU A 816 9.74 58.71 28.04
N LYS A 817 9.26 57.95 29.03
CA LYS A 817 10.03 56.91 29.71
C LYS A 817 10.49 55.80 28.77
N PHE A 818 9.64 55.35 27.86
CA PHE A 818 10.02 54.38 26.83
C PHE A 818 11.13 54.93 25.93
N SER A 819 11.00 56.17 25.49
CA SER A 819 12.05 56.86 24.72
C SER A 819 13.37 56.92 25.51
N HIS A 820 13.30 57.28 26.79
CA HIS A 820 14.46 57.32 27.68
C HIS A 820 15.15 55.95 27.80
N ILE A 821 14.37 54.88 28.00
CA ILE A 821 14.87 53.50 28.07
C ILE A 821 15.54 53.09 26.76
N LEU A 822 14.94 53.39 25.61
CA LEU A 822 15.52 53.03 24.31
C LEU A 822 16.88 53.68 24.06
N HIS A 823 17.03 54.97 24.38
CA HIS A 823 18.26 55.72 24.12
C HIS A 823 19.37 55.41 25.13
N ASN A 824 19.02 55.30 26.42
CA ASN A 824 20.00 55.23 27.50
C ASN A 824 20.10 53.85 28.17
N GLY A 825 19.14 52.95 27.93
CA GLY A 825 19.06 51.66 28.60
C GLY A 825 20.22 50.71 28.27
N SER A 826 20.55 50.56 26.98
CA SER A 826 21.49 49.53 26.51
C SER A 826 22.90 49.68 27.09
N ARG A 827 23.40 50.91 27.24
CA ARG A 827 24.68 51.21 27.93
C ARG A 827 24.67 50.84 29.42
N MET A 828 23.50 50.87 30.05
CA MET A 828 23.29 50.48 31.45
C MET A 828 22.81 49.02 31.57
N GLY A 829 22.87 48.22 30.49
CA GLY A 829 22.47 46.81 30.49
C GLY A 829 20.97 46.58 30.55
N ILE A 830 20.17 47.54 30.08
CA ILE A 830 18.74 47.37 29.81
C ILE A 830 18.57 47.30 28.29
N HIS A 831 18.36 46.12 27.75
CA HIS A 831 18.26 45.85 26.32
C HIS A 831 16.80 45.70 25.91
N THR A 832 16.41 46.32 24.79
CA THR A 832 15.06 46.21 24.26
C THR A 832 15.06 45.36 22.98
N LEU A 833 14.16 44.40 22.90
CA LEU A 833 13.93 43.52 21.76
C LEU A 833 12.48 43.69 21.32
N ILE A 834 12.27 44.18 20.10
CA ILE A 834 10.94 44.60 19.64
C ILE A 834 10.61 43.90 18.34
N TRP A 835 9.38 43.39 18.23
CA TRP A 835 8.76 43.03 16.97
C TRP A 835 7.60 43.98 16.62
N SER A 836 7.53 44.33 15.34
CA SER A 836 6.40 45.01 14.71
C SER A 836 6.14 44.43 13.31
N ASP A 837 4.88 44.45 12.87
CA ASP A 837 4.48 44.07 11.52
C ASP A 837 5.06 44.99 10.43
N GLU A 838 4.99 46.30 10.65
CA GLU A 838 5.44 47.35 9.75
C GLU A 838 6.48 48.28 10.40
N PHE A 839 7.30 48.94 9.58
CA PHE A 839 8.26 49.93 10.07
C PHE A 839 7.56 51.21 10.60
N SER A 840 6.41 51.56 10.01
CA SER A 840 5.58 52.73 10.34
C SER A 840 5.21 52.78 11.82
N SER A 841 4.92 51.63 12.43
CA SER A 841 4.59 51.48 13.85
C SER A 841 5.71 51.99 14.77
N LEU A 842 6.97 51.87 14.38
CA LEU A 842 8.09 52.44 15.15
C LEU A 842 8.15 53.96 15.05
N GLU A 843 7.83 54.54 13.88
CA GLU A 843 7.83 55.99 13.64
C GLU A 843 6.79 56.73 14.50
N THR A 844 5.77 56.02 14.99
CA THR A 844 4.76 56.58 15.88
C THR A 844 5.27 56.85 17.31
N SER A 845 6.38 56.22 17.71
CA SER A 845 6.98 56.35 19.04
C SER A 845 7.69 57.70 19.23
N PRO A 846 7.75 58.29 20.46
CA PRO A 846 8.42 59.56 20.70
C PRO A 846 9.96 59.42 20.74
N GLY A 847 10.63 60.43 20.22
CA GLY A 847 12.09 60.48 20.12
C GLY A 847 12.52 60.95 18.72
N ASN A 848 13.73 61.49 18.60
CA ASN A 848 14.37 61.70 17.31
C ASN A 848 15.33 60.52 17.09
N ASP A 849 15.50 60.08 15.84
CA ASP A 849 16.47 59.04 15.47
C ASP A 849 16.30 57.68 16.18
N ILE A 850 15.07 57.25 16.49
CA ILE A 850 14.76 55.99 17.19
C ILE A 850 15.42 54.76 16.53
N LEU A 851 15.51 54.74 15.19
CA LEU A 851 16.17 53.66 14.46
C LEU A 851 17.67 53.52 14.82
N ARG A 852 18.34 54.61 15.22
CA ARG A 852 19.75 54.59 15.63
C ARG A 852 19.95 53.86 16.95
N CYS A 853 18.90 53.70 17.76
CA CYS A 853 18.94 52.94 19.01
C CYS A 853 19.01 51.42 18.76
N PHE A 854 18.85 50.95 17.52
CA PHE A 854 18.88 49.54 17.15
C PHE A 854 20.06 49.23 16.23
N ASP A 855 21.16 48.76 16.82
CA ASP A 855 22.31 48.23 16.07
C ASP A 855 22.00 46.88 15.40
N TYR A 856 21.02 46.14 15.94
CA TYR A 856 20.56 44.87 15.40
C TYR A 856 19.18 45.05 14.78
N ARG A 857 19.07 44.79 13.48
CA ARG A 857 17.83 44.99 12.72
C ARG A 857 17.56 43.76 11.87
N VAL A 858 16.35 43.23 11.90
CA VAL A 858 15.95 42.05 11.13
C VAL A 858 14.71 42.37 10.32
N ALA A 859 14.79 42.14 9.01
CA ALA A 859 13.61 42.07 8.15
C ALA A 859 13.19 40.60 8.01
N LEU A 860 11.95 40.29 8.37
CA LEU A 860 11.37 38.94 8.32
C LEU A 860 10.77 38.63 6.93
N HIS A 861 10.34 37.39 6.72
CA HIS A 861 9.64 37.02 5.49
C HIS A 861 8.41 37.92 5.29
N ARG A 862 8.13 38.31 4.03
CA ARG A 862 7.03 39.20 3.63
C ARG A 862 7.12 40.66 4.10
N SER A 863 8.25 41.13 4.60
CA SER A 863 8.47 42.58 4.77
C SER A 863 8.39 43.30 3.42
N SER A 864 7.75 44.48 3.39
CA SER A 864 7.60 45.24 2.15
C SER A 864 8.95 45.80 1.67
N LYS A 865 9.07 46.08 0.37
CA LYS A 865 10.28 46.73 -0.18
C LYS A 865 10.56 48.09 0.48
N GLU A 866 9.50 48.82 0.81
CA GLU A 866 9.61 50.10 1.49
C GLU A 866 10.17 49.93 2.91
N ASP A 867 9.63 48.99 3.69
CA ASP A 867 10.09 48.71 5.06
C ASP A 867 11.56 48.28 5.08
N VAL A 868 11.96 47.38 4.17
CA VAL A 868 13.35 46.90 4.07
C VAL A 868 14.30 48.05 3.74
N THR A 869 13.91 48.93 2.84
CA THR A 869 14.71 50.10 2.45
C THR A 869 14.87 51.08 3.61
N LYS A 870 13.80 51.35 4.36
CA LYS A 870 13.82 52.21 5.55
C LYS A 870 14.64 51.60 6.70
N LEU A 871 14.40 50.32 6.99
CA LEU A 871 15.05 49.58 8.08
C LEU A 871 16.58 49.53 7.93
N PHE A 872 17.07 49.36 6.70
CA PHE A 872 18.50 49.27 6.39
C PHE A 872 19.09 50.57 5.82
N GLU A 873 18.44 51.73 6.04
CA GLU A 873 18.96 53.07 5.69
C GLU A 873 19.40 53.19 4.22
N GLY A 874 18.68 52.54 3.29
CA GLY A 874 18.93 52.62 1.86
C GLY A 874 20.03 51.71 1.30
N LEU A 875 20.55 50.75 2.08
CA LEU A 875 21.39 49.68 1.56
C LEU A 875 20.61 48.87 0.51
N ASP A 876 21.23 48.59 -0.65
CA ASP A 876 20.59 47.88 -1.78
C ASP A 876 20.30 46.42 -1.41
N THR A 877 19.13 46.20 -0.81
CA THR A 877 18.73 44.94 -0.22
C THR A 877 17.33 44.56 -0.69
N PHE A 878 17.22 43.42 -1.36
CA PHE A 878 15.93 42.87 -1.76
C PHE A 878 15.20 42.26 -0.56
N PRO A 879 13.85 42.37 -0.51
CA PRO A 879 13.04 41.66 0.48
C PRO A 879 13.43 40.18 0.59
N PRO A 880 13.43 39.61 1.79
CA PRO A 880 13.82 38.23 1.99
C PRO A 880 12.83 37.27 1.30
N GLY A 881 13.38 36.18 0.74
CA GLY A 881 12.60 35.13 0.09
C GLY A 881 11.76 34.31 1.08
N GLN A 882 11.13 33.25 0.59
CA GLN A 882 10.37 32.32 1.43
C GLN A 882 11.24 31.72 2.53
N GLN A 883 10.79 31.81 3.79
CA GLN A 883 11.49 31.31 4.98
C GLN A 883 12.89 31.90 5.20
N GLN A 884 13.16 33.09 4.63
CA GLN A 884 14.40 33.82 4.85
C GLN A 884 14.15 35.07 5.70
N ALA A 885 15.21 35.54 6.33
CA ALA A 885 15.27 36.86 6.95
C ALA A 885 16.57 37.56 6.55
N SER A 886 16.59 38.88 6.67
CA SER A 886 17.78 39.70 6.46
C SER A 886 18.18 40.33 7.78
N PHE A 887 19.42 40.10 8.22
CA PHE A 887 19.96 40.62 9.46
C PHE A 887 21.02 41.68 9.17
N PHE A 888 20.83 42.86 9.73
CA PHE A 888 21.82 43.92 9.76
C PHE A 888 22.40 44.03 11.16
N SER A 889 23.73 44.03 11.22
CA SER A 889 24.49 44.36 12.41
C SER A 889 25.35 45.58 12.11
N ARG A 890 25.22 46.62 12.94
CA ARG A 890 26.04 47.82 12.80
C ARG A 890 27.53 47.54 12.97
N ASP A 891 27.90 46.55 13.79
CA ASP A 891 29.30 46.15 13.98
C ASP A 891 29.93 45.59 12.69
N LYS A 892 29.12 44.99 11.81
CA LYS A 892 29.55 44.41 10.54
C LYS A 892 29.33 45.34 9.34
N GLU A 893 28.54 46.41 9.52
CA GLU A 893 28.06 47.33 8.47
C GLU A 893 27.54 46.62 7.20
N LYS A 894 26.97 45.42 7.36
CA LYS A 894 26.52 44.56 6.27
C LYS A 894 25.19 43.92 6.62
N VAL A 895 24.38 43.70 5.59
CA VAL A 895 23.18 42.88 5.67
C VAL A 895 23.54 41.46 5.24
N GLU A 896 23.29 40.48 6.11
CA GLU A 896 23.40 39.06 5.79
C GLU A 896 22.02 38.42 5.70
N LYS A 897 21.81 37.57 4.70
CA LYS A 897 20.58 36.77 4.60
C LYS A 897 20.78 35.46 5.35
N PHE A 898 19.73 34.98 6.00
CA PHE A 898 19.78 33.75 6.79
C PHE A 898 18.42 33.06 6.84
N HIS A 899 18.41 31.79 7.19
CA HIS A 899 17.19 31.04 7.53
C HIS A 899 16.96 31.10 9.04
N PRO A 900 15.89 31.74 9.52
CA PRO A 900 15.54 31.80 10.93
C PRO A 900 15.50 30.43 11.59
N TYR A 901 16.04 30.37 12.80
CA TYR A 901 15.83 29.27 13.71
C TYR A 901 14.44 29.32 14.30
N ASN A 902 13.79 28.16 14.31
CA ASN A 902 12.45 27.98 14.82
C ASN A 902 12.47 26.94 15.94
N ILE A 903 11.55 27.07 16.89
CA ILE A 903 11.39 26.09 17.95
C ILE A 903 10.70 24.85 17.34
N PRO A 904 11.17 23.61 17.51
CA PRO A 904 10.54 22.45 16.86
C PRO A 904 9.12 22.13 17.40
N SER A 905 8.97 22.13 18.73
CA SER A 905 7.69 21.86 19.41
C SER A 905 7.72 22.35 20.86
N GLN A 906 6.56 22.47 21.50
CA GLN A 906 6.49 22.71 22.94
C GLN A 906 7.23 21.62 23.74
N ALA A 907 7.04 20.34 23.39
CA ALA A 907 7.72 19.23 24.07
C ALA A 907 9.26 19.32 23.98
N TRP A 908 9.79 19.74 22.82
CA TRP A 908 11.22 20.01 22.67
C TRP A 908 11.69 21.15 23.57
N LEU A 909 10.91 22.24 23.64
CA LEU A 909 11.21 23.40 24.47
C LEU A 909 11.29 23.01 25.96
N GLU A 910 10.29 22.28 26.45
CA GLU A 910 10.24 21.79 27.83
C GLU A 910 11.42 20.84 28.15
N THR A 911 11.73 19.92 27.25
CA THR A 911 12.82 18.95 27.42
C THR A 911 14.18 19.64 27.42
N THR A 912 14.38 20.58 26.49
CA THR A 912 15.63 21.34 26.37
C THR A 912 15.83 22.21 27.61
N MET A 913 14.77 22.86 28.11
CA MET A 913 14.87 23.67 29.33
C MET A 913 15.16 22.84 30.57
N LYS A 914 14.53 21.67 30.74
CA LYS A 914 14.87 20.76 31.84
C LYS A 914 16.35 20.33 31.81
N ARG A 915 16.94 20.19 30.62
CA ARG A 915 18.34 19.78 30.44
C ARG A 915 19.35 20.90 30.77
N PHE A 916 18.97 22.16 30.54
CA PHE A 916 19.86 23.32 30.64
C PHE A 916 19.54 24.25 31.83
N GLN A 917 18.55 23.89 32.67
CA GLN A 917 18.35 24.56 33.95
C GLN A 917 19.63 24.43 34.81
N PRO A 918 20.15 25.55 35.35
CA PRO A 918 21.38 25.56 36.14
C PRO A 918 21.25 24.84 37.49
#